data_AF-A0A1G9A9J3-F1
#
_entry.id   AF-A0A1G9A9J3-F1
#
_cell.length_a   1.000
_cell.length_b   1.000
_cell.length_c   1.000
_cell.angle_alpha   90.00
_cell.angle_beta   90.00
_cell.angle_gamma   90.00
#
_symmetry.space_group_name_H-M   'P 1'
#
loop_
_entity.id
_entity.type
_entity.pdbx_description
1 polymer ?
#
loop_
_entity_poly.entity_id
_entity_poly.type
_entity_poly.pdbx_seq_one_letter_code
_entity_poly.pdbx_strand_id
1 'polypeptide(L)'
;MSATDQFSAEGKPDPSDDEFSAMESGSRKQFPCAHCEKVEAELKEANLRLEWIYSSKSWLLTRPLRCAARLARRAQHYVRYGLQAAKRGIIHGLYMVARAKWLPAKLKYRLLGIFRWLTSRVFQVHSNNSNRQMMRHLARDRNSALFDIEFDDCMEDMPEIEITAVTFNNKKWLKGFFQSLCAQNYPLKKITLHFVDNASSDGTPEEIEDLTLEFGDKFKAVHLYNRPNLGFGAGHDFAIRKCVADYVLVSNVDLVFEEDSITRAVSFAAADKAKTASWEFRQKPYEHPKYFDPVTLETSWSSHACILIQREAYLDVGGYEPKIFMYGEDVELSYRFRDAGYHVKYVPQAVVWHHTYEHAHQVKPVQFMGSTLANAYIRLRYGSVKDIIAILALYGSLITIVRGVPGGRRMLFKNLLKIVVNAPYFLLTRKKSTLRFPFRAWDYEMQRDGAFFELRPPVEKPPLVSVITRTYPGREKWLRECIASVLNQTYPNLELVVVEDGGETHRDFIQKVSERLPEGKQVIYSGQPKKGRSFNGNAGLDIASGQYFTFLDDDDLFFPDHVETLMAELLHESKVVGVYGLSWEVETSTNAELKGSSHYLEETHSTPAIFRQEFSVNTLRHHNFIPIQAVIFKRDLYDQFGGFDIEMDALEDWDLWVRYTSDSPFKYVEKTTSLFRTPYDRNERMRRHETLHASYKRAVDKQKKFFASRDSVHEQS
;
A
#
# COMPACT_ATOMS: atom_id res chain seq x y z
N MET A 1 -5.64 66.49 3.43
CA MET A 1 -4.44 66.94 2.67
C MET A 1 -3.92 65.72 1.91
N SER A 2 -3.61 65.86 0.60
CA SER A 2 -3.03 64.86 -0.33
C SER A 2 -3.62 63.43 -0.29
N ALA A 3 -4.57 63.01 -1.13
CA ALA A 3 -4.57 62.88 -2.60
C ALA A 3 -3.77 61.64 -3.10
N THR A 4 -4.47 60.60 -3.59
CA THR A 4 -4.59 60.17 -5.02
C THR A 4 -3.48 59.18 -5.46
N ASP A 5 -3.70 58.09 -6.21
CA ASP A 5 -4.86 57.64 -7.01
C ASP A 5 -4.98 56.10 -7.13
N GLN A 6 -6.14 55.63 -7.60
CA GLN A 6 -6.40 54.27 -8.07
C GLN A 6 -5.92 54.09 -9.52
N PHE A 7 -5.60 52.87 -9.97
CA PHE A 7 -5.83 52.48 -11.38
C PHE A 7 -6.21 51.00 -11.54
N SER A 8 -7.13 50.76 -12.47
CA SER A 8 -7.77 49.48 -12.80
C SER A 8 -7.04 48.71 -13.91
N ALA A 9 -7.39 47.42 -14.10
CA ALA A 9 -6.81 46.58 -15.14
C ALA A 9 -7.87 45.87 -16.00
N GLU A 10 -7.88 46.21 -17.29
CA GLU A 10 -8.59 45.57 -18.41
C GLU A 10 -7.76 45.80 -19.70
N GLY A 11 -7.82 44.98 -20.76
CA GLY A 11 -8.50 43.69 -20.87
C GLY A 11 -8.52 43.14 -22.30
N LYS A 12 -7.59 42.22 -22.64
CA LYS A 12 -7.47 41.49 -23.93
C LYS A 12 -7.12 42.37 -25.17
N PRO A 13 -6.82 41.82 -26.38
CA PRO A 13 -6.79 40.40 -26.79
C PRO A 13 -5.45 39.91 -27.41
N ASP A 14 -5.48 38.64 -27.82
CA ASP A 14 -4.42 37.84 -28.45
C ASP A 14 -4.51 37.90 -30.00
N PRO A 15 -3.39 38.00 -30.76
CA PRO A 15 -3.40 37.89 -32.22
C PRO A 15 -3.02 36.49 -32.72
N SER A 16 -3.78 35.99 -33.70
CA SER A 16 -3.74 34.64 -34.25
C SER A 16 -2.61 34.37 -35.26
N ASP A 17 -2.41 33.07 -35.54
CA ASP A 17 -1.57 32.55 -36.64
C ASP A 17 -1.95 33.12 -38.02
N ASP A 18 -1.13 34.03 -38.56
CA ASP A 18 -1.09 34.29 -40.02
C ASP A 18 0.18 35.07 -40.46
N GLU A 19 1.38 34.57 -40.14
CA GLU A 19 2.62 35.09 -40.75
C GLU A 19 3.76 34.05 -40.88
N PHE A 20 3.40 32.80 -41.15
CA PHE A 20 4.36 31.73 -41.48
C PHE A 20 4.53 31.58 -43.00
N SER A 21 5.37 32.42 -43.63
CA SER A 21 6.22 32.09 -44.81
C SER A 21 6.65 33.34 -45.61
N ALA A 22 7.90 33.80 -45.41
CA ALA A 22 8.84 33.98 -46.53
C ALA A 22 10.25 34.44 -46.07
N MET A 23 11.25 33.83 -46.70
CA MET A 23 12.57 34.42 -47.03
C MET A 23 13.57 34.76 -45.91
N GLU A 24 14.36 33.74 -45.62
CA GLU A 24 15.83 33.82 -45.53
C GLU A 24 16.46 34.96 -46.37
N SER A 25 17.24 35.84 -45.73
CA SER A 25 18.54 36.39 -46.17
C SER A 25 18.83 37.71 -45.45
N GLY A 26 19.64 37.67 -44.38
CA GLY A 26 19.88 38.87 -43.58
C GLY A 26 21.10 38.77 -42.67
N SER A 27 22.17 39.48 -43.03
CA SER A 27 23.38 39.58 -42.23
C SER A 27 23.14 40.31 -40.91
N ARG A 28 23.50 39.70 -39.78
CA ARG A 28 23.60 40.42 -38.49
C ARG A 28 24.80 41.36 -38.54
N LYS A 29 24.56 42.60 -38.97
CA LYS A 29 25.48 43.73 -38.75
C LYS A 29 25.67 43.90 -37.24
N GLN A 30 26.90 43.69 -36.75
CA GLN A 30 27.29 44.15 -35.42
C GLN A 30 27.36 45.68 -35.42
N PHE A 31 26.56 46.33 -34.59
CA PHE A 31 26.78 47.73 -34.23
C PHE A 31 27.81 47.77 -33.10
N PRO A 32 28.94 48.49 -33.24
CA PRO A 32 29.95 48.55 -32.20
C PRO A 32 29.44 49.32 -30.98
N CYS A 33 29.71 48.79 -29.79
CA CYS A 33 29.49 49.50 -28.53
C CYS A 33 30.68 50.42 -28.26
N ALA A 34 30.42 51.68 -27.88
CA ALA A 34 31.42 52.71 -27.59
C ALA A 34 32.49 52.31 -26.54
N HIS A 35 32.25 51.26 -25.76
CA HIS A 35 33.25 50.69 -24.85
C HIS A 35 34.40 49.98 -25.58
N CYS A 36 34.13 49.25 -26.68
CA CYS A 36 35.16 48.51 -27.42
C CYS A 36 36.13 49.43 -28.16
N GLU A 37 35.63 50.48 -28.82
CA GLU A 37 36.47 51.46 -29.52
C GLU A 37 37.42 52.19 -28.56
N LYS A 38 36.97 52.47 -27.34
CA LYS A 38 37.82 53.07 -26.29
C LYS A 38 38.94 52.13 -25.86
N VAL A 39 38.66 50.85 -25.66
CA VAL A 39 39.66 49.84 -25.28
C VAL A 39 40.70 49.62 -26.39
N GLU A 40 40.29 49.59 -27.67
CA GLU A 40 41.24 49.49 -28.78
C GLU A 40 42.15 50.73 -28.88
N ALA A 41 41.62 51.93 -28.65
CA ALA A 41 42.42 53.16 -28.63
C ALA A 41 43.48 53.15 -27.50
N GLU A 42 43.09 52.80 -26.28
CA GLU A 42 44.00 52.69 -25.12
C GLU A 42 45.10 51.63 -25.36
N LEU A 43 44.74 50.48 -25.95
CA LEU A 43 45.68 49.39 -26.22
C LEU A 43 46.68 49.76 -27.33
N LYS A 44 46.25 50.55 -28.31
CA LYS A 44 47.12 51.08 -29.39
C LYS A 44 48.11 52.12 -28.85
N GLU A 45 47.68 53.00 -27.94
CA GLU A 45 48.56 53.97 -27.29
C GLU A 45 49.61 53.27 -26.38
N ALA A 46 49.19 52.26 -25.61
CA ALA A 46 50.08 51.49 -24.75
C ALA A 46 51.20 50.77 -25.53
N ASN A 47 50.87 50.19 -26.70
CA ASN A 47 51.85 49.54 -27.57
C ASN A 47 52.88 50.54 -28.14
N LEU A 48 52.44 51.72 -28.59
CA LEU A 48 53.35 52.78 -29.07
C LEU A 48 54.32 53.26 -27.96
N ARG A 49 53.82 53.40 -26.72
CA ARG A 49 54.68 53.74 -25.56
C ARG A 49 55.70 52.63 -25.25
N LEU A 50 55.33 51.36 -25.41
CA LEU A 50 56.25 50.23 -25.22
C LEU A 50 57.35 50.19 -26.29
N GLU A 51 57.02 50.38 -27.57
CA GLU A 51 58.02 50.44 -28.66
C GLU A 51 59.00 51.61 -28.47
N TRP A 52 58.53 52.76 -27.98
CA TRP A 52 59.39 53.89 -27.63
C TRP A 52 60.38 53.55 -26.49
N ILE A 53 59.92 52.85 -25.44
CA ILE A 53 60.80 52.38 -24.35
C ILE A 53 61.83 51.38 -24.87
N TYR A 54 61.42 50.40 -25.69
CA TYR A 54 62.31 49.36 -26.22
C TYR A 54 63.34 49.88 -27.23
N SER A 55 63.02 50.93 -27.98
CA SER A 55 63.93 51.61 -28.92
C SER A 55 64.82 52.67 -28.26
N SER A 56 64.55 53.06 -27.01
CA SER A 56 65.36 54.05 -26.29
C SER A 56 66.81 53.59 -26.09
N LYS A 57 67.77 54.52 -26.26
CA LYS A 57 69.21 54.24 -26.12
C LYS A 57 69.57 53.61 -24.75
N SER A 58 68.90 54.02 -23.68
CA SER A 58 69.07 53.47 -22.32
C SER A 58 68.69 51.98 -22.22
N TRP A 59 67.61 51.58 -22.90
CA TRP A 59 67.17 50.19 -22.90
C TRP A 59 68.11 49.29 -23.70
N LEU A 60 68.60 49.76 -24.85
CA LEU A 60 69.57 49.05 -25.67
C LEU A 60 70.91 48.86 -24.94
N LEU A 61 71.44 49.91 -24.29
CA LEU A 61 72.70 49.85 -23.53
C LEU A 61 72.65 48.88 -22.34
N THR A 62 71.54 48.81 -21.61
CA THR A 62 71.44 47.96 -20.40
C THR A 62 70.96 46.53 -20.68
N ARG A 63 70.63 46.20 -21.94
CA ARG A 63 70.12 44.88 -22.36
C ARG A 63 71.03 43.69 -21.99
N PRO A 64 72.38 43.72 -22.14
CA PRO A 64 73.23 42.57 -21.82
C PRO A 64 73.24 42.22 -20.33
N LEU A 65 73.38 43.22 -19.45
CA LEU A 65 73.37 43.06 -17.99
C LEU A 65 72.03 42.49 -17.49
N ARG A 66 70.91 42.96 -18.08
CA ARG A 66 69.57 42.46 -17.77
C ARG A 66 69.38 40.99 -18.20
N CYS A 67 70.01 40.54 -19.29
CA CYS A 67 70.02 39.14 -19.69
C CYS A 67 70.83 38.26 -18.72
N ALA A 68 72.03 38.68 -18.31
CA ALA A 68 72.85 37.95 -17.34
C ALA A 68 72.11 37.76 -15.99
N ALA A 69 71.53 38.83 -15.46
CA ALA A 69 70.72 38.78 -14.23
C ALA A 69 69.42 37.96 -14.36
N ARG A 70 68.97 37.64 -15.58
CA ARG A 70 67.81 36.77 -15.86
C ARG A 70 68.21 35.29 -15.96
N LEU A 71 69.42 35.00 -16.46
CA LEU A 71 70.00 33.65 -16.47
C LEU A 71 70.35 33.16 -15.06
N ALA A 72 71.02 33.96 -14.24
CA ALA A 72 71.37 33.60 -12.86
C ALA A 72 70.13 33.25 -12.01
N ARG A 73 69.05 34.03 -12.15
CA ARG A 73 67.76 33.76 -11.49
C ARG A 73 67.07 32.48 -12.00
N ARG A 74 67.21 32.15 -13.29
CA ARG A 74 66.73 30.87 -13.85
C ARG A 74 67.50 29.68 -13.27
N ALA A 75 68.83 29.76 -13.13
CA ALA A 75 69.63 28.68 -12.55
C ALA A 75 69.23 28.38 -11.09
N GLN A 76 69.09 29.42 -10.24
CA GLN A 76 68.58 29.26 -8.87
C GLN A 76 67.15 28.67 -8.82
N HIS A 77 66.30 29.03 -9.78
CA HIS A 77 64.95 28.47 -9.87
C HIS A 77 64.98 26.97 -10.15
N TYR A 78 65.77 26.50 -11.13
CA TYR A 78 65.85 25.07 -11.46
C TYR A 78 66.40 24.21 -10.32
N VAL A 79 67.42 24.67 -9.58
CA VAL A 79 67.95 23.94 -8.42
C VAL A 79 66.89 23.79 -7.31
N ARG A 80 66.15 24.87 -7.01
CA ARG A 80 65.04 24.81 -6.04
C ARG A 80 63.89 23.94 -6.53
N TYR A 81 63.59 23.97 -7.83
CA TYR A 81 62.52 23.16 -8.44
C TYR A 81 62.85 21.67 -8.43
N GLY A 82 64.10 21.28 -8.72
CA GLY A 82 64.56 19.88 -8.64
C GLY A 82 64.43 19.29 -7.24
N LEU A 83 64.84 20.03 -6.21
CA LEU A 83 64.70 19.62 -4.80
C LEU A 83 63.22 19.51 -4.37
N GLN A 84 62.34 20.38 -4.88
CA GLN A 84 60.89 20.26 -4.64
C GLN A 84 60.25 19.11 -5.43
N ALA A 85 60.72 18.83 -6.65
CA ALA A 85 60.23 17.72 -7.48
C ALA A 85 60.55 16.36 -6.83
N ALA A 86 61.75 16.18 -6.26
CA ALA A 86 62.11 14.98 -5.52
C ALA A 86 61.20 14.73 -4.30
N LYS A 87 60.94 15.77 -3.48
CA LYS A 87 59.97 15.68 -2.37
C LYS A 87 58.55 15.38 -2.86
N ARG A 88 58.11 16.00 -3.96
CA ARG A 88 56.79 15.73 -4.57
C ARG A 88 56.68 14.30 -5.11
N GLY A 89 57.73 13.72 -5.69
CA GLY A 89 57.72 12.33 -6.16
C GLY A 89 57.44 11.31 -5.05
N ILE A 90 58.11 11.46 -3.90
CA ILE A 90 57.92 10.59 -2.73
C ILE A 90 56.52 10.77 -2.13
N ILE A 91 56.07 12.01 -1.95
CA ILE A 91 54.72 12.31 -1.44
C ILE A 91 53.64 11.83 -2.42
N HIS A 92 53.86 11.94 -3.74
CA HIS A 92 52.93 11.45 -4.75
C HIS A 92 52.91 9.93 -4.81
N GLY A 93 54.04 9.25 -4.61
CA GLY A 93 54.11 7.79 -4.46
C GLY A 93 53.32 7.31 -3.24
N LEU A 94 53.54 7.93 -2.07
CA LEU A 94 52.77 7.64 -0.86
C LEU A 94 51.27 7.96 -1.03
N TYR A 95 50.94 9.07 -1.70
CA TYR A 95 49.56 9.43 -2.01
C TYR A 95 48.91 8.48 -3.02
N MET A 96 49.67 7.94 -3.98
CA MET A 96 49.22 6.91 -4.92
C MET A 96 48.99 5.58 -4.21
N VAL A 97 49.87 5.16 -3.30
CA VAL A 97 49.67 3.95 -2.47
C VAL A 97 48.48 4.11 -1.51
N ALA A 98 48.31 5.28 -0.89
CA ALA A 98 47.12 5.59 -0.11
C ALA A 98 45.85 5.59 -0.97
N ARG A 99 45.87 6.28 -2.13
CA ARG A 99 44.74 6.33 -3.08
C ARG A 99 44.42 4.96 -3.69
N ALA A 100 45.41 4.07 -3.82
CA ALA A 100 45.23 2.67 -4.20
C ALA A 100 44.55 1.86 -3.08
N LYS A 101 44.92 2.04 -1.81
CA LYS A 101 44.18 1.45 -0.67
C LYS A 101 42.73 1.98 -0.57
N TRP A 102 42.50 3.23 -0.97
CA TRP A 102 41.16 3.83 -1.07
C TRP A 102 40.44 3.55 -2.39
N LEU A 103 41.08 2.90 -3.38
CA LEU A 103 40.45 2.60 -4.67
C LEU A 103 39.35 1.53 -4.52
N PRO A 104 39.53 0.41 -3.79
CA PRO A 104 38.45 -0.50 -3.45
C PRO A 104 37.34 0.18 -2.66
N ALA A 105 37.66 1.11 -1.75
CA ALA A 105 36.67 1.83 -0.96
C ALA A 105 35.84 2.83 -1.81
N LYS A 106 36.49 3.59 -2.71
CA LYS A 106 35.81 4.50 -3.67
C LYS A 106 35.05 3.74 -4.75
N LEU A 107 35.59 2.63 -5.24
CA LEU A 107 34.88 1.76 -6.19
C LEU A 107 33.67 1.13 -5.50
N LYS A 108 33.82 0.60 -4.29
CA LYS A 108 32.70 0.12 -3.46
C LYS A 108 31.68 1.21 -3.16
N TYR A 109 32.10 2.45 -2.86
CA TYR A 109 31.17 3.57 -2.61
C TYR A 109 30.48 4.05 -3.88
N ARG A 110 31.16 4.07 -5.03
CA ARG A 110 30.56 4.37 -6.34
C ARG A 110 29.63 3.27 -6.80
N LEU A 111 30.00 2.00 -6.64
CA LEU A 111 29.14 0.86 -6.88
C LEU A 111 27.93 0.91 -5.94
N LEU A 112 28.10 1.10 -4.63
CA LEU A 112 27.01 1.32 -3.68
C LEU A 112 26.17 2.56 -3.99
N GLY A 113 26.73 3.61 -4.61
CA GLY A 113 26.03 4.82 -5.02
C GLY A 113 25.18 4.61 -6.28
N ILE A 114 25.77 4.06 -7.34
CA ILE A 114 25.08 3.60 -8.55
C ILE A 114 24.01 2.58 -8.17
N PHE A 115 24.33 1.69 -7.24
CA PHE A 115 23.46 0.65 -6.75
C PHE A 115 22.34 1.23 -5.89
N ARG A 116 22.61 2.18 -4.98
CA ARG A 116 21.57 2.93 -4.24
C ARG A 116 20.65 3.73 -5.16
N TRP A 117 21.19 4.29 -6.23
CA TRP A 117 20.44 5.03 -7.25
C TRP A 117 19.62 4.11 -8.17
N LEU A 118 20.15 2.94 -8.53
CA LEU A 118 19.41 1.88 -9.20
C LEU A 118 18.30 1.37 -8.29
N THR A 119 18.57 1.10 -7.01
CA THR A 119 17.52 0.71 -6.06
C THR A 119 16.53 1.83 -5.82
N SER A 120 16.91 3.11 -5.72
CA SER A 120 15.92 4.19 -5.57
C SER A 120 15.04 4.38 -6.82
N ARG A 121 15.49 3.94 -8.00
CA ARG A 121 14.68 3.91 -9.24
C ARG A 121 13.88 2.62 -9.43
N VAL A 122 14.38 1.47 -8.97
CA VAL A 122 13.69 0.15 -9.06
C VAL A 122 12.72 -0.07 -7.89
N PHE A 123 13.05 0.48 -6.72
CA PHE A 123 12.22 0.60 -5.52
C PHE A 123 11.62 2.01 -5.43
N GLN A 124 11.37 2.68 -6.56
CA GLN A 124 10.35 3.72 -6.57
C GLN A 124 9.00 3.00 -6.47
N VAL A 125 8.62 2.71 -5.22
CA VAL A 125 7.44 1.94 -4.80
C VAL A 125 6.11 2.64 -5.18
N HIS A 126 6.21 3.88 -5.66
CA HIS A 126 5.10 4.68 -6.18
C HIS A 126 4.95 4.46 -7.70
N SER A 127 3.79 3.93 -8.09
CA SER A 127 3.27 3.78 -9.47
C SER A 127 4.23 3.21 -10.54
N ASN A 128 4.60 1.93 -10.46
CA ASN A 128 4.94 1.19 -11.69
C ASN A 128 3.64 0.91 -12.48
N ASN A 129 3.69 0.99 -13.82
CA ASN A 129 2.52 0.82 -14.68
C ASN A 129 1.79 -0.51 -14.46
N SER A 130 2.51 -1.59 -14.16
CA SER A 130 1.92 -2.89 -13.83
C SER A 130 1.04 -2.85 -12.58
N ASN A 131 1.48 -2.13 -11.53
CA ASN A 131 0.74 -2.02 -10.27
C ASN A 131 -0.55 -1.23 -10.49
N ARG A 132 -0.47 -0.10 -11.19
CA ARG A 132 -1.66 0.71 -11.55
C ARG A 132 -2.65 -0.09 -12.40
N GLN A 133 -2.17 -0.89 -13.35
CA GLN A 133 -3.03 -1.77 -14.16
C GLN A 133 -3.64 -2.91 -13.32
N MET A 134 -2.93 -3.44 -12.33
CA MET A 134 -3.48 -4.41 -11.37
C MET A 134 -4.62 -3.81 -10.54
N MET A 135 -4.38 -2.66 -9.90
CA MET A 135 -5.37 -2.01 -9.04
C MET A 135 -6.64 -1.64 -9.81
N ARG A 136 -6.49 -1.05 -11.01
CA ARG A 136 -7.62 -0.77 -11.89
C ARG A 136 -8.36 -2.03 -12.33
N HIS A 137 -7.70 -3.18 -12.43
CA HIS A 137 -8.33 -4.44 -12.79
C HIS A 137 -9.13 -5.03 -11.60
N LEU A 138 -8.58 -5.01 -10.38
CA LEU A 138 -9.32 -5.42 -9.17
C LEU A 138 -10.53 -4.49 -8.90
N ALA A 139 -10.37 -3.18 -9.15
CA ALA A 139 -11.42 -2.18 -8.95
C ALA A 139 -12.46 -2.10 -10.09
N ARG A 140 -12.29 -2.83 -11.21
CA ARG A 140 -13.13 -2.62 -12.42
C ARG A 140 -14.58 -3.10 -12.22
N ASP A 141 -14.76 -4.19 -11.45
CA ASP A 141 -16.01 -4.95 -11.33
C ASP A 141 -16.81 -4.59 -10.05
N ARG A 142 -16.36 -3.60 -9.27
CA ARG A 142 -16.99 -3.16 -7.99
C ARG A 142 -18.49 -2.90 -8.05
N ASN A 143 -19.02 -2.62 -9.25
CA ASN A 143 -20.41 -2.24 -9.45
C ASN A 143 -21.36 -3.44 -9.60
N SER A 144 -20.86 -4.64 -9.89
CA SER A 144 -21.67 -5.88 -9.87
C SER A 144 -21.64 -6.58 -8.51
N ALA A 145 -20.56 -6.38 -7.74
CA ALA A 145 -20.28 -7.09 -6.48
C ALA A 145 -21.43 -7.16 -5.46
N LEU A 146 -22.25 -6.10 -5.32
CA LEU A 146 -23.42 -6.08 -4.40
C LEU A 146 -24.61 -6.94 -4.87
N PHE A 147 -24.63 -7.39 -6.11
CA PHE A 147 -25.71 -8.16 -6.71
C PHE A 147 -25.32 -9.60 -7.07
N ASP A 148 -24.02 -9.89 -7.13
CA ASP A 148 -23.49 -11.21 -7.46
C ASP A 148 -23.47 -12.16 -6.25
N ILE A 149 -23.54 -11.62 -5.02
CA ILE A 149 -23.61 -12.38 -3.76
C ILE A 149 -25.06 -12.37 -3.25
N GLU A 150 -25.66 -13.55 -3.12
CA GLU A 150 -26.86 -13.73 -2.31
C GLU A 150 -26.44 -14.01 -0.86
N PHE A 151 -26.91 -13.18 0.08
CA PHE A 151 -26.67 -13.33 1.52
C PHE A 151 -27.57 -14.44 2.08
N ASP A 152 -27.33 -15.68 1.66
CA ASP A 152 -27.92 -16.85 2.29
C ASP A 152 -26.98 -17.32 3.41
N ASP A 153 -27.20 -16.80 4.63
CA ASP A 153 -26.31 -16.99 5.77
C ASP A 153 -26.21 -18.45 6.24
N CYS A 154 -27.08 -19.35 5.76
CA CYS A 154 -27.06 -20.79 6.06
C CYS A 154 -27.62 -21.63 4.90
N MET A 155 -26.74 -22.17 4.04
CA MET A 155 -27.16 -23.24 3.12
C MET A 155 -27.72 -24.44 3.92
N GLU A 156 -28.99 -24.78 3.71
CA GLU A 156 -29.62 -25.96 4.35
C GLU A 156 -28.89 -27.28 4.02
N ASP A 157 -28.25 -27.37 2.84
CA ASP A 157 -27.44 -28.51 2.41
C ASP A 157 -26.00 -28.09 2.05
N MET A 158 -25.15 -27.98 3.08
CA MET A 158 -23.70 -27.75 2.92
C MET A 158 -23.03 -28.85 2.05
N PRO A 159 -22.09 -28.54 1.13
CA PRO A 159 -21.43 -29.55 0.31
C PRO A 159 -20.50 -30.48 1.11
N GLU A 160 -19.99 -31.54 0.48
CA GLU A 160 -18.82 -32.24 1.01
C GLU A 160 -17.54 -31.47 0.69
N ILE A 161 -16.60 -31.47 1.64
CA ILE A 161 -15.28 -30.84 1.47
C ILE A 161 -14.17 -31.80 1.92
N GLU A 162 -12.98 -31.59 1.38
CA GLU A 162 -11.80 -32.36 1.76
C GLU A 162 -10.68 -31.42 2.20
N ILE A 163 -10.18 -31.60 3.42
CA ILE A 163 -9.11 -30.78 4.00
C ILE A 163 -7.78 -31.47 3.76
N THR A 164 -6.85 -30.79 3.12
CA THR A 164 -5.46 -31.24 2.96
C THR A 164 -4.53 -30.46 3.87
N ALA A 165 -3.72 -31.18 4.65
CA ALA A 165 -2.76 -30.61 5.57
C ALA A 165 -1.37 -31.25 5.39
N VAL A 166 -0.36 -30.43 5.08
CA VAL A 166 1.04 -30.89 4.98
C VAL A 166 1.75 -30.62 6.30
N THR A 167 2.50 -31.59 6.79
CA THR A 167 3.20 -31.49 8.08
C THR A 167 4.68 -31.88 7.99
N PHE A 168 5.51 -31.24 8.81
CA PHE A 168 6.93 -31.54 8.96
C PHE A 168 7.44 -31.08 10.34
N ASN A 169 7.54 -32.01 11.29
CA ASN A 169 7.91 -31.77 12.69
C ASN A 169 6.99 -30.77 13.42
N ASN A 170 5.68 -31.02 13.38
CA ASN A 170 4.65 -30.14 13.96
C ASN A 170 3.83 -30.81 15.08
N LYS A 171 4.32 -31.89 15.71
CA LYS A 171 3.57 -32.70 16.68
C LYS A 171 2.78 -31.86 17.70
N LYS A 172 3.43 -30.82 18.25
CA LYS A 172 2.87 -29.91 19.27
C LYS A 172 1.60 -29.15 18.88
N TRP A 173 1.29 -29.01 17.58
CA TRP A 173 0.13 -28.23 17.12
C TRP A 173 -1.10 -29.09 16.80
N LEU A 174 -0.89 -30.39 16.50
CA LEU A 174 -1.92 -31.27 15.97
C LEU A 174 -3.16 -31.36 16.86
N LYS A 175 -3.00 -31.45 18.19
CA LYS A 175 -4.15 -31.56 19.10
C LYS A 175 -5.04 -30.31 19.06
N GLY A 176 -4.46 -29.11 19.04
CA GLY A 176 -5.21 -27.86 18.92
C GLY A 176 -5.92 -27.73 17.57
N PHE A 177 -5.24 -28.12 16.49
CA PHE A 177 -5.82 -28.19 15.14
C PHE A 177 -7.03 -29.12 15.09
N PHE A 178 -6.90 -30.38 15.52
CA PHE A 178 -8.00 -31.35 15.58
C PHE A 178 -9.16 -30.89 16.47
N GLN A 179 -8.86 -30.29 17.63
CA GLN A 179 -9.89 -29.74 18.52
C GLN A 179 -10.69 -28.62 17.85
N SER A 180 -10.02 -27.71 17.13
CA SER A 180 -10.69 -26.61 16.42
C SER A 180 -11.53 -27.08 15.23
N LEU A 181 -11.08 -28.14 14.52
CA LEU A 181 -11.90 -28.81 13.51
C LEU A 181 -13.12 -29.51 14.12
N CYS A 182 -12.99 -30.10 15.31
CA CYS A 182 -14.10 -30.72 16.03
C CYS A 182 -15.12 -29.72 16.60
N ALA A 183 -14.74 -28.44 16.70
CA ALA A 183 -15.57 -27.34 17.17
C ALA A 183 -16.26 -26.57 16.03
N GLN A 184 -16.13 -27.03 14.78
CA GLN A 184 -16.80 -26.37 13.66
C GLN A 184 -18.31 -26.60 13.70
N ASN A 185 -19.09 -25.55 13.45
CA ASN A 185 -20.52 -25.62 13.18
C ASN A 185 -20.83 -26.23 11.79
N TYR A 186 -19.80 -26.55 11.01
CA TYR A 186 -19.91 -27.31 9.76
C TYR A 186 -20.22 -28.79 10.03
N PRO A 187 -21.05 -29.48 9.22
CA PRO A 187 -21.31 -30.90 9.39
C PRO A 187 -20.03 -31.74 9.25
N LEU A 188 -19.43 -32.18 10.37
CA LEU A 188 -18.14 -32.91 10.37
C LEU A 188 -18.17 -34.20 9.53
N LYS A 189 -19.34 -34.83 9.40
CA LYS A 189 -19.57 -36.01 8.54
C LYS A 189 -19.54 -35.73 7.04
N LYS A 190 -19.43 -34.45 6.64
CA LYS A 190 -19.17 -33.99 5.26
C LYS A 190 -17.71 -33.55 5.04
N ILE A 191 -16.82 -33.78 6.03
CA ILE A 191 -15.39 -33.43 5.96
C ILE A 191 -14.53 -34.70 5.90
N THR A 192 -13.69 -34.84 4.86
CA THR A 192 -12.57 -35.80 4.84
C THR A 192 -11.26 -35.09 5.16
N LEU A 193 -10.37 -35.71 5.95
CA LEU A 193 -9.04 -35.17 6.26
C LEU A 193 -7.93 -35.94 5.54
N HIS A 194 -7.00 -35.23 4.88
CA HIS A 194 -5.83 -35.78 4.21
C HIS A 194 -4.53 -35.15 4.76
N PHE A 195 -3.89 -35.85 5.68
CA PHE A 195 -2.57 -35.48 6.20
C PHE A 195 -1.45 -36.03 5.32
N VAL A 196 -0.51 -35.19 4.93
CA VAL A 196 0.70 -35.58 4.21
C VAL A 196 1.92 -35.24 5.06
N ASP A 197 2.56 -36.27 5.61
CA ASP A 197 3.80 -36.13 6.34
C ASP A 197 4.99 -36.07 5.37
N ASN A 198 5.77 -35.00 5.47
CA ASN A 198 6.97 -34.75 4.67
C ASN A 198 8.24 -35.32 5.37
N ALA A 199 8.15 -36.54 5.90
CA ALA A 199 9.20 -37.25 6.64
C ALA A 199 9.62 -36.53 7.93
N SER A 200 8.67 -36.36 8.86
CA SER A 200 8.94 -35.89 10.22
C SER A 200 9.77 -36.88 11.03
N SER A 201 10.39 -36.39 12.11
CA SER A 201 11.26 -37.14 13.02
C SER A 201 10.98 -36.87 14.50
N ASP A 202 9.90 -36.15 14.82
CA ASP A 202 9.50 -35.71 16.16
C ASP A 202 8.33 -36.50 16.76
N GLY A 203 7.85 -37.54 16.08
CA GLY A 203 6.65 -38.28 16.45
C GLY A 203 5.33 -37.69 15.92
N THR A 204 5.39 -36.87 14.86
CA THR A 204 4.22 -36.29 14.17
C THR A 204 3.29 -37.35 13.56
N PRO A 205 3.74 -38.37 12.79
CA PRO A 205 2.85 -39.38 12.22
C PRO A 205 2.07 -40.16 13.28
N GLU A 206 2.74 -40.58 14.35
CA GLU A 206 2.17 -41.33 15.47
C GLU A 206 1.10 -40.50 16.20
N GLU A 207 1.34 -39.19 16.39
CA GLU A 207 0.32 -38.29 16.97
C GLU A 207 -0.91 -38.14 16.07
N ILE A 208 -0.75 -38.17 14.74
CA ILE A 208 -1.89 -38.15 13.81
C ILE A 208 -2.68 -39.46 13.91
N GLU A 209 -2.02 -40.60 14.07
CA GLU A 209 -2.68 -41.89 14.29
C GLU A 209 -3.45 -41.90 15.62
N ASP A 210 -2.83 -41.45 16.72
CA ASP A 210 -3.46 -41.32 18.04
C ASP A 210 -4.69 -40.37 18.00
N LEU A 211 -4.56 -39.19 17.39
CA LEU A 211 -5.66 -38.23 17.24
C LEU A 211 -6.75 -38.72 16.28
N THR A 212 -6.41 -39.58 15.32
CA THR A 212 -7.40 -40.26 14.46
C THR A 212 -8.20 -41.28 15.26
N LEU A 213 -7.60 -41.95 16.24
CA LEU A 213 -8.34 -42.81 17.20
C LEU A 213 -9.19 -41.99 18.17
N GLU A 214 -8.74 -40.81 18.62
CA GLU A 214 -9.48 -39.92 19.54
C GLU A 214 -10.67 -39.21 18.86
N PHE A 215 -10.52 -38.77 17.60
CA PHE A 215 -11.47 -37.87 16.93
C PHE A 215 -11.99 -38.33 15.56
N GLY A 216 -11.38 -39.35 14.93
CA GLY A 216 -11.67 -39.74 13.55
C GLY A 216 -13.14 -40.10 13.31
N ASP A 217 -13.79 -40.73 14.28
CA ASP A 217 -15.21 -41.11 14.24
C ASP A 217 -16.18 -39.91 14.13
N LYS A 218 -15.73 -38.66 14.29
CA LYS A 218 -16.54 -37.46 14.01
C LYS A 218 -16.58 -37.09 12.53
N PHE A 219 -15.49 -37.36 11.80
CA PHE A 219 -15.30 -36.97 10.41
C PHE A 219 -15.89 -38.00 9.44
N LYS A 220 -15.89 -37.70 8.13
CA LYS A 220 -16.24 -38.67 7.08
C LYS A 220 -15.17 -39.76 6.97
N ALA A 221 -13.91 -39.35 6.87
CA ALA A 221 -12.74 -40.21 6.89
C ALA A 221 -11.48 -39.38 7.24
N VAL A 222 -10.43 -40.06 7.70
CA VAL A 222 -9.12 -39.47 7.94
C VAL A 222 -8.05 -40.34 7.27
N HIS A 223 -7.12 -39.70 6.57
CA HIS A 223 -6.08 -40.37 5.81
C HIS A 223 -4.71 -39.76 6.13
N LEU A 224 -3.72 -40.61 6.39
CA LEU A 224 -2.32 -40.23 6.60
C LEU A 224 -1.45 -40.80 5.47
N TYR A 225 -0.58 -39.96 4.90
CA TYR A 225 0.35 -40.35 3.84
C TYR A 225 1.78 -39.93 4.19
N ASN A 226 2.64 -40.91 4.49
CA ASN A 226 4.06 -40.69 4.78
C ASN A 226 4.87 -40.62 3.48
N ARG A 227 5.63 -39.54 3.26
CA ARG A 227 6.37 -39.27 2.01
C ARG A 227 7.73 -38.58 2.26
N PRO A 228 8.70 -38.68 1.33
CA PRO A 228 9.90 -37.84 1.38
C PRO A 228 9.56 -36.34 1.35
N ASN A 229 10.36 -35.51 2.02
CA ASN A 229 10.16 -34.06 2.03
C ASN A 229 10.39 -33.45 0.63
N LEU A 230 9.31 -33.22 -0.11
CA LEU A 230 9.32 -32.58 -1.43
C LEU A 230 8.85 -31.12 -1.39
N GLY A 231 8.52 -30.60 -0.21
CA GLY A 231 8.04 -29.24 -0.01
C GLY A 231 6.53 -29.13 0.20
N PHE A 232 6.06 -27.89 0.39
CA PHE A 232 4.66 -27.58 0.71
C PHE A 232 3.73 -27.93 -0.48
N GLY A 233 3.95 -27.29 -1.62
CA GLY A 233 3.13 -27.50 -2.81
C GLY A 233 3.12 -28.95 -3.30
N ALA A 234 4.26 -29.65 -3.29
CA ALA A 234 4.33 -31.06 -3.71
C ALA A 234 3.70 -32.04 -2.70
N GLY A 235 3.48 -31.61 -1.46
CA GLY A 235 2.69 -32.33 -0.45
C GLY A 235 1.20 -32.21 -0.74
N HIS A 236 0.69 -30.98 -0.83
CA HIS A 236 -0.72 -30.72 -1.11
C HIS A 236 -1.15 -31.22 -2.49
N ASP A 237 -0.33 -31.04 -3.54
CA ASP A 237 -0.66 -31.52 -4.90
C ASP A 237 -0.91 -33.04 -4.95
N PHE A 238 -0.21 -33.82 -4.13
CA PHE A 238 -0.43 -35.26 -4.01
C PHE A 238 -1.75 -35.61 -3.33
N ALA A 239 -2.18 -34.82 -2.34
CA ALA A 239 -3.47 -35.00 -1.67
C ALA A 239 -4.63 -34.52 -2.54
N ILE A 240 -4.55 -33.31 -3.12
CA ILE A 240 -5.60 -32.71 -3.96
C ILE A 240 -5.92 -33.59 -5.18
N ARG A 241 -4.93 -34.28 -5.76
CA ARG A 241 -5.15 -35.26 -6.85
C ARG A 241 -5.86 -36.55 -6.41
N LYS A 242 -6.00 -36.81 -5.11
CA LYS A 242 -6.77 -37.93 -4.54
C LYS A 242 -8.16 -37.50 -4.08
N CYS A 243 -8.32 -36.23 -3.73
CA CYS A 243 -9.63 -35.62 -3.48
C CYS A 243 -10.57 -35.84 -4.67
N VAL A 244 -11.86 -35.94 -4.38
CA VAL A 244 -12.99 -36.06 -5.30
C VAL A 244 -14.03 -34.95 -5.12
N ALA A 245 -14.07 -34.27 -3.98
CA ALA A 245 -15.00 -33.17 -3.71
C ALA A 245 -14.67 -31.92 -4.54
N ASP A 246 -15.70 -31.13 -4.87
CA ASP A 246 -15.54 -29.90 -5.65
C ASP A 246 -14.75 -28.81 -4.92
N TYR A 247 -14.87 -28.77 -3.58
CA TYR A 247 -14.13 -27.86 -2.72
C TYR A 247 -13.06 -28.59 -1.92
N VAL A 248 -11.83 -28.09 -1.99
CA VAL A 248 -10.69 -28.61 -1.22
C VAL A 248 -10.08 -27.50 -0.37
N LEU A 249 -10.01 -27.71 0.95
CA LEU A 249 -9.44 -26.76 1.90
C LEU A 249 -7.96 -27.08 2.12
N VAL A 250 -7.07 -26.19 1.67
CA VAL A 250 -5.64 -26.25 2.00
C VAL A 250 -5.44 -25.57 3.35
N SER A 251 -4.83 -26.27 4.30
CA SER A 251 -4.57 -25.74 5.64
C SER A 251 -3.20 -26.16 6.18
N ASN A 252 -2.51 -25.25 6.86
CA ASN A 252 -1.44 -25.61 7.78
C ASN A 252 -2.00 -26.30 9.02
N VAL A 253 -1.16 -27.06 9.72
CA VAL A 253 -1.47 -27.70 11.02
C VAL A 253 -1.15 -26.83 12.24
N ASP A 254 -0.51 -25.67 12.08
CA ASP A 254 -0.24 -24.68 13.14
C ASP A 254 -1.33 -23.59 13.22
N LEU A 255 -2.56 -23.98 12.86
CA LEU A 255 -3.77 -23.16 12.86
C LEU A 255 -4.80 -23.67 13.88
N VAL A 256 -5.63 -22.74 14.35
CA VAL A 256 -6.84 -22.98 15.13
C VAL A 256 -8.00 -22.24 14.47
N PHE A 257 -9.03 -22.95 14.03
CA PHE A 257 -10.23 -22.36 13.42
C PHE A 257 -11.17 -21.76 14.49
N GLU A 258 -11.79 -20.61 14.20
CA GLU A 258 -13.00 -20.17 14.91
C GLU A 258 -14.22 -21.02 14.47
N GLU A 259 -15.24 -21.16 15.30
CA GLU A 259 -16.30 -22.20 15.18
C GLU A 259 -17.08 -22.16 13.84
N ASP A 260 -17.24 -20.99 13.23
CA ASP A 260 -17.97 -20.83 11.97
C ASP A 260 -17.06 -20.80 10.73
N SER A 261 -15.74 -20.89 10.87
CA SER A 261 -14.82 -20.45 9.81
C SER A 261 -14.93 -21.25 8.52
N ILE A 262 -15.08 -22.58 8.62
CA ILE A 262 -15.33 -23.40 7.43
C ILE A 262 -16.70 -23.08 6.84
N THR A 263 -17.75 -22.97 7.66
CA THR A 263 -19.11 -22.63 7.23
C THR A 263 -19.16 -21.31 6.46
N ARG A 264 -18.53 -20.26 6.99
CA ARG A 264 -18.48 -18.92 6.37
C ARG A 264 -17.70 -18.94 5.05
N ALA A 265 -16.60 -19.68 4.96
CA ALA A 265 -15.84 -19.80 3.71
C ALA A 265 -16.61 -20.58 2.63
N VAL A 266 -17.24 -21.70 2.98
CA VAL A 266 -18.00 -22.54 2.05
C VAL A 266 -19.27 -21.85 1.57
N SER A 267 -20.03 -21.22 2.48
CA SER A 267 -21.25 -20.47 2.12
C SER A 267 -20.91 -19.29 1.20
N PHE A 268 -19.83 -18.55 1.49
CA PHE A 268 -19.33 -17.50 0.61
C PHE A 268 -18.93 -18.05 -0.77
N ALA A 269 -18.25 -19.20 -0.82
CA ALA A 269 -17.81 -19.83 -2.07
C ALA A 269 -18.97 -20.40 -2.91
N ALA A 270 -20.06 -20.83 -2.28
CA ALA A 270 -21.27 -21.29 -2.96
C ALA A 270 -22.16 -20.12 -3.45
N ALA A 271 -22.21 -19.02 -2.70
CA ALA A 271 -22.89 -17.79 -3.10
C ALA A 271 -22.13 -16.99 -4.17
N ASP A 272 -20.84 -17.25 -4.38
CA ASP A 272 -19.98 -16.54 -5.32
C ASP A 272 -20.24 -16.96 -6.79
N LYS A 273 -21.08 -16.19 -7.47
CA LYS A 273 -21.43 -16.40 -8.90
C LYS A 273 -20.29 -16.06 -9.88
N ALA A 274 -19.16 -15.51 -9.41
CA ALA A 274 -18.02 -15.21 -10.26
C ALA A 274 -17.23 -16.50 -10.60
N LYS A 275 -16.40 -16.44 -11.64
CA LYS A 275 -15.47 -17.54 -11.99
C LYS A 275 -14.29 -17.58 -11.00
N THR A 276 -14.53 -17.85 -9.73
CA THR A 276 -13.51 -17.83 -8.67
C THR A 276 -12.81 -19.19 -8.53
N ALA A 277 -11.49 -19.18 -8.31
CA ALA A 277 -10.70 -20.40 -8.09
C ALA A 277 -10.37 -20.65 -6.62
N SER A 278 -10.27 -19.61 -5.79
CA SER A 278 -9.90 -19.75 -4.38
C SER A 278 -10.41 -18.62 -3.49
N TRP A 279 -10.67 -18.97 -2.23
CA TRP A 279 -11.16 -18.11 -1.17
C TRP A 279 -10.24 -18.23 0.05
N GLU A 280 -9.53 -17.15 0.39
CA GLU A 280 -8.57 -17.11 1.49
C GLU A 280 -9.22 -16.77 2.83
N PHE A 281 -8.82 -17.50 3.87
CA PHE A 281 -9.24 -17.24 5.24
C PHE A 281 -8.42 -16.10 5.87
N ARG A 282 -9.09 -15.32 6.71
CA ARG A 282 -8.48 -14.29 7.54
C ARG A 282 -7.61 -14.90 8.64
N GLN A 283 -6.40 -14.38 8.78
CA GLN A 283 -5.43 -14.83 9.78
C GLN A 283 -5.38 -13.86 10.97
N LYS A 284 -5.48 -14.39 12.19
CA LYS A 284 -5.26 -13.69 13.48
C LYS A 284 -4.05 -14.33 14.20
N PRO A 285 -3.35 -13.63 15.11
CA PRO A 285 -3.53 -12.22 15.47
C PRO A 285 -3.02 -11.24 14.39
N TYR A 286 -2.19 -11.69 13.46
CA TYR A 286 -1.61 -10.87 12.40
C TYR A 286 -2.25 -11.15 11.05
N GLU A 287 -3.01 -10.18 10.56
CA GLU A 287 -3.63 -10.24 9.23
C GLU A 287 -2.59 -9.94 8.14
N HIS A 288 -2.57 -10.74 7.06
CA HIS A 288 -1.59 -10.54 6.00
C HIS A 288 -1.76 -9.16 5.36
N PRO A 289 -0.73 -8.29 5.31
CA PRO A 289 -0.88 -6.88 4.95
C PRO A 289 -1.19 -6.61 3.47
N LYS A 290 -1.49 -7.62 2.65
CA LYS A 290 -1.66 -7.42 1.20
C LYS A 290 -2.92 -6.62 0.91
N TYR A 291 -2.94 -5.97 -0.25
CA TYR A 291 -4.18 -5.43 -0.76
C TYR A 291 -5.17 -6.54 -1.15
N PHE A 292 -6.38 -6.39 -0.68
CA PHE A 292 -7.60 -6.97 -1.23
C PHE A 292 -8.55 -5.79 -1.49
N ASP A 293 -9.42 -5.91 -2.49
CA ASP A 293 -10.39 -4.88 -2.80
C ASP A 293 -11.50 -4.88 -1.72
N PRO A 294 -11.79 -3.73 -1.07
CA PRO A 294 -12.78 -3.69 0.01
C PRO A 294 -14.22 -3.95 -0.44
N VAL A 295 -14.50 -3.93 -1.76
CA VAL A 295 -15.84 -4.12 -2.34
C VAL A 295 -15.99 -5.50 -2.96
N THR A 296 -15.09 -5.89 -3.87
CA THR A 296 -15.17 -7.22 -4.54
C THR A 296 -14.55 -8.35 -3.72
N LEU A 297 -13.78 -8.01 -2.67
CA LEU A 297 -12.92 -8.91 -1.90
C LEU A 297 -11.86 -9.64 -2.74
N GLU A 298 -11.63 -9.24 -3.99
CA GLU A 298 -10.58 -9.80 -4.83
C GLU A 298 -9.19 -9.37 -4.38
N THR A 299 -8.22 -10.26 -4.53
CA THR A 299 -6.80 -9.97 -4.32
C THR A 299 -5.97 -10.45 -5.50
N SER A 300 -4.69 -10.07 -5.58
CA SER A 300 -3.83 -10.53 -6.66
C SER A 300 -3.23 -11.91 -6.43
N TRP A 301 -3.17 -12.36 -5.16
CA TRP A 301 -2.76 -13.70 -4.75
C TRP A 301 -3.27 -14.08 -3.36
N SER A 302 -3.59 -15.36 -3.15
CA SER A 302 -4.12 -15.88 -1.89
C SER A 302 -3.04 -16.59 -1.06
N SER A 303 -2.92 -16.34 0.24
CA SER A 303 -1.94 -17.03 1.09
C SER A 303 -2.44 -18.40 1.49
N HIS A 304 -1.69 -19.45 1.17
CA HIS A 304 -2.13 -20.83 1.37
C HIS A 304 -1.91 -21.38 2.78
N ALA A 305 -1.73 -20.52 3.78
CA ALA A 305 -1.81 -20.95 5.18
C ALA A 305 -3.20 -21.57 5.46
N CYS A 306 -4.27 -20.94 4.95
CA CYS A 306 -5.61 -21.52 4.94
C CYS A 306 -6.45 -20.94 3.77
N ILE A 307 -6.73 -21.74 2.74
CA ILE A 307 -7.59 -21.36 1.60
C ILE A 307 -8.54 -22.48 1.18
N LEU A 308 -9.77 -22.14 0.81
CA LEU A 308 -10.67 -23.01 0.06
C LEU A 308 -10.35 -22.89 -1.44
N ILE A 309 -10.33 -24.01 -2.17
CA ILE A 309 -10.02 -24.08 -3.60
C ILE A 309 -11.13 -24.80 -4.35
N GLN A 310 -11.56 -24.24 -5.48
CA GLN A 310 -12.36 -24.96 -6.47
C GLN A 310 -11.47 -25.99 -7.17
N ARG A 311 -11.69 -27.28 -6.92
CA ARG A 311 -10.83 -28.38 -7.38
C ARG A 311 -10.72 -28.44 -8.91
N GLU A 312 -11.80 -28.14 -9.63
CA GLU A 312 -11.77 -28.06 -11.09
C GLU A 312 -10.77 -26.98 -11.58
N ALA A 313 -10.83 -25.77 -11.01
CA ALA A 313 -9.90 -24.70 -11.35
C ALA A 313 -8.44 -25.07 -11.04
N TYR A 314 -8.20 -25.77 -9.92
CA TYR A 314 -6.88 -26.29 -9.55
C TYR A 314 -6.31 -27.26 -10.60
N LEU A 315 -7.16 -28.17 -11.10
CA LEU A 315 -6.78 -29.15 -12.11
C LEU A 315 -6.58 -28.51 -13.50
N ASP A 316 -7.44 -27.57 -13.89
CA ASP A 316 -7.36 -26.79 -15.14
C ASP A 316 -6.01 -26.07 -15.27
N VAL A 317 -5.54 -25.42 -14.19
CA VAL A 317 -4.22 -24.75 -14.19
C VAL A 317 -3.03 -25.67 -13.90
N GLY A 318 -3.27 -26.94 -13.56
CA GLY A 318 -2.27 -28.00 -13.41
C GLY A 318 -1.72 -28.26 -12.00
N GLY A 319 -2.21 -27.57 -10.96
CA GLY A 319 -1.74 -27.69 -9.56
C GLY A 319 -0.37 -27.05 -9.27
N TYR A 320 0.19 -27.22 -8.07
CA TYR A 320 1.42 -26.50 -7.65
C TYR A 320 2.64 -26.64 -8.58
N GLU A 321 3.48 -25.60 -8.65
CA GLU A 321 4.72 -25.60 -9.42
C GLU A 321 5.81 -26.47 -8.73
N PRO A 322 6.20 -27.62 -9.30
CA PRO A 322 7.09 -28.57 -8.63
C PRO A 322 8.54 -28.08 -8.42
N LYS A 323 8.96 -26.98 -9.06
CA LYS A 323 10.27 -26.34 -8.81
C LYS A 323 10.26 -25.28 -7.72
N ILE A 324 9.09 -24.92 -7.17
CA ILE A 324 8.98 -24.07 -5.98
C ILE A 324 8.69 -24.98 -4.79
N PHE A 325 9.67 -25.06 -3.87
CA PHE A 325 9.61 -25.97 -2.72
C PHE A 325 8.70 -25.44 -1.61
N MET A 326 8.81 -24.15 -1.28
CA MET A 326 8.00 -23.46 -0.27
C MET A 326 8.25 -21.94 -0.36
N TYR A 327 7.27 -21.14 0.08
CA TYR A 327 7.25 -19.67 0.12
C TYR A 327 7.25 -18.99 -1.26
N GLY A 328 6.18 -19.23 -2.02
CA GLY A 328 5.83 -18.50 -3.25
C GLY A 328 5.08 -19.35 -4.30
N GLU A 329 4.89 -20.64 -4.02
CA GLU A 329 4.02 -21.57 -4.75
C GLU A 329 2.56 -21.12 -4.74
N ASP A 330 2.13 -20.44 -3.67
CA ASP A 330 0.82 -19.84 -3.48
C ASP A 330 0.60 -18.63 -4.40
N VAL A 331 1.60 -17.74 -4.47
CA VAL A 331 1.65 -16.62 -5.40
C VAL A 331 1.66 -17.12 -6.85
N GLU A 332 2.49 -18.11 -7.16
CA GLU A 332 2.62 -18.64 -8.52
C GLU A 332 1.34 -19.33 -9.00
N LEU A 333 0.70 -20.14 -8.13
CA LEU A 333 -0.59 -20.76 -8.44
C LEU A 333 -1.69 -19.70 -8.61
N SER A 334 -1.74 -18.70 -7.73
CA SER A 334 -2.66 -17.57 -7.87
C SER A 334 -2.48 -16.81 -9.19
N TYR A 335 -1.24 -16.61 -9.63
CA TYR A 335 -0.95 -15.98 -10.93
C TYR A 335 -1.42 -16.86 -12.10
N ARG A 336 -1.40 -18.20 -11.97
CA ARG A 336 -1.97 -19.12 -12.96
C ARG A 336 -3.49 -19.14 -12.99
N PHE A 337 -4.17 -19.14 -11.84
CA PHE A 337 -5.62 -18.96 -11.77
C PHE A 337 -6.05 -17.71 -12.55
N ARG A 338 -5.39 -16.59 -12.27
CA ARG A 338 -5.72 -15.31 -12.90
C ARG A 338 -5.34 -15.24 -14.39
N ASP A 339 -4.25 -15.87 -14.80
CA ASP A 339 -3.89 -16.03 -16.23
C ASP A 339 -4.90 -16.90 -17.00
N ALA A 340 -5.58 -17.85 -16.33
CA ALA A 340 -6.69 -18.64 -16.86
C ALA A 340 -8.07 -17.96 -16.69
N GLY A 341 -8.09 -16.70 -16.26
CA GLY A 341 -9.29 -15.87 -16.13
C GLY A 341 -10.15 -16.19 -14.91
N TYR A 342 -9.61 -16.87 -13.89
CA TYR A 342 -10.29 -17.03 -12.61
C TYR A 342 -10.00 -15.84 -11.68
N HIS A 343 -10.96 -15.51 -10.82
CA HIS A 343 -10.78 -14.60 -9.69
C HIS A 343 -10.17 -15.35 -8.50
N VAL A 344 -9.50 -14.63 -7.59
CA VAL A 344 -9.06 -15.14 -6.29
C VAL A 344 -9.46 -14.13 -5.22
N LYS A 345 -10.15 -14.59 -4.18
CA LYS A 345 -10.83 -13.74 -3.20
C LYS A 345 -10.34 -13.98 -1.79
N TYR A 346 -10.62 -13.00 -0.94
CA TYR A 346 -10.43 -13.01 0.51
C TYR A 346 -11.79 -13.11 1.19
N VAL A 347 -11.90 -13.86 2.29
CA VAL A 347 -13.14 -14.01 3.06
C VAL A 347 -12.89 -13.50 4.48
N PRO A 348 -13.17 -12.21 4.77
CA PRO A 348 -12.85 -11.60 6.06
C PRO A 348 -13.52 -12.28 7.26
N GLN A 349 -14.67 -12.92 7.03
CA GLN A 349 -15.49 -13.58 8.04
C GLN A 349 -15.01 -15.01 8.38
N ALA A 350 -14.16 -15.62 7.55
CA ALA A 350 -13.64 -16.97 7.77
C ALA A 350 -12.28 -16.89 8.46
N VAL A 351 -12.23 -17.09 9.78
CA VAL A 351 -11.08 -16.70 10.62
C VAL A 351 -10.29 -17.90 11.16
N VAL A 352 -8.97 -17.84 11.06
CA VAL A 352 -8.03 -18.79 11.68
C VAL A 352 -6.98 -18.07 12.51
N TRP A 353 -6.67 -18.61 13.68
CA TRP A 353 -5.56 -18.18 14.53
C TRP A 353 -4.30 -18.95 14.15
N HIS A 354 -3.21 -18.25 13.86
CA HIS A 354 -2.01 -18.82 13.25
C HIS A 354 -0.77 -18.64 14.14
N HIS A 355 -0.21 -19.77 14.59
CA HIS A 355 0.91 -19.79 15.53
C HIS A 355 2.29 -19.69 14.85
N THR A 356 2.41 -18.86 13.80
CA THR A 356 3.61 -18.80 12.95
C THR A 356 4.82 -18.12 13.61
N TYR A 357 4.60 -17.16 14.51
CA TYR A 357 5.64 -16.26 14.99
C TYR A 357 5.85 -16.41 16.50
N GLU A 358 7.09 -16.60 16.94
CA GLU A 358 7.43 -16.56 18.37
C GLU A 358 7.40 -15.12 18.89
N HIS A 359 7.87 -14.17 18.06
CA HIS A 359 7.81 -12.72 18.27
C HIS A 359 7.59 -12.00 16.94
N ALA A 360 7.05 -10.78 16.98
CA ALA A 360 6.87 -9.94 15.79
C ALA A 360 8.19 -9.74 15.01
N HIS A 361 8.10 -9.69 13.68
CA HIS A 361 9.23 -9.54 12.75
C HIS A 361 10.30 -10.66 12.76
N GLN A 362 10.01 -11.86 13.29
CA GLN A 362 10.94 -13.00 13.28
C GLN A 362 11.33 -13.41 11.83
N VAL A 363 12.61 -13.28 11.48
CA VAL A 363 13.14 -13.68 10.15
C VAL A 363 13.51 -15.16 10.15
N LYS A 364 12.65 -16.02 9.60
CA LYS A 364 12.95 -17.45 9.40
C LYS A 364 13.90 -17.65 8.20
N PRO A 365 15.09 -18.27 8.35
CA PRO A 365 16.04 -18.42 7.24
C PRO A 365 15.51 -19.21 6.03
N VAL A 366 14.61 -20.18 6.25
CA VAL A 366 13.97 -20.96 5.17
C VAL A 366 12.98 -20.11 4.39
N GLN A 367 12.17 -19.30 5.07
CA GLN A 367 11.25 -18.32 4.47
C GLN A 367 12.02 -17.32 3.60
N PHE A 368 13.03 -16.69 4.18
CA PHE A 368 13.91 -15.77 3.47
C PHE A 368 14.56 -16.40 2.21
N MET A 369 14.99 -17.66 2.30
CA MET A 369 15.55 -18.40 1.18
C MET A 369 14.52 -18.74 0.09
N GLY A 370 13.32 -19.16 0.49
CA GLY A 370 12.23 -19.55 -0.40
C GLY A 370 11.67 -18.36 -1.16
N SER A 371 11.22 -17.33 -0.45
CA SER A 371 10.61 -16.13 -1.03
C SER A 371 11.54 -15.43 -2.03
N THR A 372 12.83 -15.32 -1.72
CA THR A 372 13.80 -14.69 -2.64
C THR A 372 14.07 -15.54 -3.88
N LEU A 373 13.94 -16.87 -3.81
CA LEU A 373 14.08 -17.77 -4.96
C LEU A 373 12.81 -17.77 -5.82
N ALA A 374 11.65 -17.92 -5.20
CA ALA A 374 10.35 -17.90 -5.86
C ALA A 374 10.11 -16.57 -6.58
N ASN A 375 10.46 -15.42 -5.97
CA ASN A 375 10.33 -14.11 -6.60
C ASN A 375 11.11 -14.04 -7.92
N ALA A 376 12.31 -14.61 -7.99
CA ALA A 376 13.09 -14.69 -9.22
C ALA A 376 12.45 -15.60 -10.28
N TYR A 377 11.90 -16.76 -9.88
CA TYR A 377 11.20 -17.67 -10.78
C TYR A 377 9.91 -17.08 -11.36
N ILE A 378 9.09 -16.44 -10.51
CA ILE A 378 7.85 -15.78 -10.92
C ILE A 378 8.15 -14.57 -11.82
N ARG A 379 9.25 -13.82 -11.58
CA ARG A 379 9.74 -12.77 -12.49
C ARG A 379 10.15 -13.33 -13.86
N LEU A 380 10.77 -14.50 -13.94
CA LEU A 380 11.12 -15.16 -15.21
C LEU A 380 9.88 -15.61 -16.00
N ARG A 381 8.84 -16.12 -15.32
CA ARG A 381 7.59 -16.62 -15.94
C ARG A 381 6.57 -15.52 -16.30
N TYR A 382 6.48 -14.45 -15.49
CA TYR A 382 5.43 -13.40 -15.62
C TYR A 382 5.99 -11.98 -15.76
N GLY A 383 7.09 -11.66 -15.07
CA GLY A 383 7.66 -10.30 -15.05
C GLY A 383 8.14 -9.81 -16.41
N SER A 384 8.12 -8.50 -16.64
CA SER A 384 8.62 -7.89 -17.89
C SER A 384 10.14 -8.08 -18.07
N VAL A 385 10.69 -7.70 -19.22
CA VAL A 385 12.15 -7.68 -19.43
C VAL A 385 12.86 -6.83 -18.35
N LYS A 386 12.23 -5.75 -17.88
CA LYS A 386 12.75 -4.94 -16.76
C LYS A 386 12.76 -5.71 -15.45
N ASP A 387 11.73 -6.51 -15.19
CA ASP A 387 11.61 -7.34 -13.98
C ASP A 387 12.60 -8.50 -13.96
N ILE A 388 12.89 -9.10 -15.12
CA ILE A 388 13.94 -10.12 -15.27
C ILE A 388 15.32 -9.52 -14.98
N ILE A 389 15.63 -8.36 -15.57
CA ILE A 389 16.90 -7.66 -15.33
C ILE A 389 17.01 -7.23 -13.85
N ALA A 390 15.90 -6.86 -13.21
CA ALA A 390 15.85 -6.49 -11.81
C ALA A 390 16.29 -7.62 -10.86
N ILE A 391 16.18 -8.90 -11.24
CA ILE A 391 16.65 -10.04 -10.41
C ILE A 391 18.12 -9.86 -10.01
N LEU A 392 18.98 -9.46 -10.95
CA LEU A 392 20.41 -9.25 -10.68
C LEU A 392 20.66 -8.06 -9.74
N ALA A 393 19.87 -7.00 -9.86
CA ALA A 393 19.94 -5.85 -8.96
C ALA A 393 19.42 -6.19 -7.55
N LEU A 394 18.32 -6.92 -7.45
CA LEU A 394 17.72 -7.35 -6.19
C LEU A 394 18.65 -8.31 -5.41
N TYR A 395 19.21 -9.33 -6.08
CA TYR A 395 20.21 -10.18 -5.44
C TYR A 395 21.52 -9.42 -5.12
N GLY A 396 21.91 -8.45 -5.95
CA GLY A 396 23.03 -7.54 -5.68
C GLY A 396 22.85 -6.73 -4.40
N SER A 397 21.66 -6.15 -4.17
CA SER A 397 21.33 -5.44 -2.92
C SER A 397 21.47 -6.39 -1.75
N LEU A 398 20.78 -7.52 -1.85
CA LEU A 398 20.60 -8.44 -0.74
C LEU A 398 21.93 -9.02 -0.27
N ILE A 399 22.84 -9.39 -1.17
CA ILE A 399 24.19 -9.86 -0.82
C ILE A 399 25.01 -8.78 -0.09
N THR A 400 24.84 -7.50 -0.43
CA THR A 400 25.55 -6.40 0.25
C THR A 400 24.95 -6.03 1.61
N ILE A 401 23.62 -6.13 1.76
CA ILE A 401 22.86 -5.64 2.92
C ILE A 401 22.68 -6.75 3.98
N VAL A 402 22.52 -8.03 3.59
CA VAL A 402 22.26 -9.13 4.53
C VAL A 402 23.33 -9.20 5.61
N ARG A 403 22.84 -8.97 6.82
CA ARG A 403 23.49 -9.09 8.13
C ARG A 403 22.48 -9.79 9.04
N GLY A 404 22.94 -10.50 10.07
CA GLY A 404 22.06 -11.20 11.02
C GLY A 404 21.60 -12.60 10.60
N VAL A 405 21.67 -13.00 9.32
CA VAL A 405 21.44 -14.40 8.89
C VAL A 405 22.77 -15.15 8.75
N PRO A 406 23.09 -16.12 9.63
CA PRO A 406 24.31 -16.92 9.52
C PRO A 406 24.41 -17.63 8.17
N GLY A 407 25.55 -17.49 7.48
CA GLY A 407 25.74 -18.07 6.15
C GLY A 407 24.94 -17.43 5.01
N GLY A 408 24.11 -16.39 5.27
CA GLY A 408 23.15 -15.81 4.33
C GLY A 408 23.72 -15.42 2.96
N ARG A 409 24.98 -14.94 2.88
CA ARG A 409 25.63 -14.69 1.58
C ARG A 409 25.88 -15.96 0.77
N ARG A 410 26.42 -17.01 1.39
CA ARG A 410 26.69 -18.30 0.74
C ARG A 410 25.38 -18.95 0.28
N MET A 411 24.34 -18.79 1.07
CA MET A 411 22.95 -19.16 0.76
C MET A 411 22.44 -18.42 -0.49
N LEU A 412 22.54 -17.09 -0.56
CA LEU A 412 22.12 -16.31 -1.74
C LEU A 412 22.91 -16.67 -3.02
N PHE A 413 24.21 -16.98 -2.91
CA PHE A 413 24.98 -17.49 -4.06
C PHE A 413 24.48 -18.86 -4.55
N LYS A 414 24.02 -19.75 -3.65
CA LYS A 414 23.34 -20.99 -4.05
C LYS A 414 22.01 -20.71 -4.77
N ASN A 415 21.23 -19.74 -4.31
CA ASN A 415 20.01 -19.32 -5.00
C ASN A 415 20.32 -18.78 -6.41
N LEU A 416 21.35 -17.95 -6.59
CA LEU A 416 21.77 -17.49 -7.92
C LEU A 416 22.11 -18.65 -8.87
N LEU A 417 22.80 -19.69 -8.39
CA LEU A 417 23.05 -20.90 -9.19
C LEU A 417 21.75 -21.65 -9.53
N LYS A 418 20.84 -21.82 -8.56
CA LYS A 418 19.50 -22.38 -8.79
C LYS A 418 18.66 -21.55 -9.78
N ILE A 419 18.85 -20.23 -9.82
CA ILE A 419 18.20 -19.33 -10.78
C ILE A 419 18.73 -19.61 -12.18
N VAL A 420 20.06 -19.64 -12.37
CA VAL A 420 20.66 -19.95 -13.68
C VAL A 420 20.23 -21.32 -14.20
N VAL A 421 20.21 -22.35 -13.34
CA VAL A 421 19.83 -23.72 -13.73
C VAL A 421 18.35 -23.84 -14.12
N ASN A 422 17.44 -23.21 -13.38
CA ASN A 422 15.99 -23.31 -13.67
C ASN A 422 15.46 -22.20 -14.60
N ALA A 423 16.25 -21.17 -14.92
CA ALA A 423 15.81 -20.08 -15.80
C ALA A 423 15.32 -20.54 -17.19
N PRO A 424 15.97 -21.50 -17.89
CA PRO A 424 15.45 -22.01 -19.16
C PRO A 424 14.02 -22.57 -19.02
N TYR A 425 13.72 -23.29 -17.94
CA TYR A 425 12.38 -23.82 -17.70
C TYR A 425 11.33 -22.72 -17.50
N PHE A 426 11.60 -21.72 -16.65
CA PHE A 426 10.66 -20.63 -16.40
C PHE A 426 10.49 -19.67 -17.59
N LEU A 427 11.52 -19.55 -18.45
CA LEU A 427 11.47 -18.78 -19.69
C LEU A 427 10.77 -19.54 -20.84
N LEU A 428 10.87 -20.87 -20.89
CA LEU A 428 10.13 -21.71 -21.86
C LEU A 428 8.65 -21.85 -21.47
N THR A 429 8.35 -21.96 -20.17
CA THR A 429 6.96 -21.99 -19.63
C THR A 429 6.38 -20.59 -19.40
N ARG A 430 6.97 -19.55 -20.01
CA ARG A 430 6.61 -18.16 -19.80
C ARG A 430 5.24 -17.84 -20.40
N LYS A 431 4.34 -17.30 -19.58
CA LYS A 431 2.99 -16.90 -20.02
C LYS A 431 2.99 -15.51 -20.66
N LYS A 432 2.37 -15.37 -21.84
CA LYS A 432 2.05 -14.07 -22.45
C LYS A 432 0.65 -13.64 -22.02
N SER A 433 0.49 -13.36 -20.73
CA SER A 433 -0.80 -12.92 -20.17
C SER A 433 -1.24 -11.58 -20.78
N THR A 434 -2.55 -11.38 -20.90
CA THR A 434 -3.16 -10.07 -21.08
C THR A 434 -3.11 -9.25 -19.79
N LEU A 435 -3.11 -9.91 -18.63
CA LEU A 435 -2.93 -9.28 -17.32
C LEU A 435 -1.48 -8.85 -17.10
N ARG A 436 -1.29 -7.82 -16.28
CA ARG A 436 0.03 -7.44 -15.75
C ARG A 436 0.15 -7.90 -14.33
N PHE A 437 1.20 -8.67 -14.04
CA PHE A 437 1.52 -9.07 -12.68
C PHE A 437 2.49 -8.07 -12.04
N PRO A 438 2.15 -7.44 -10.91
CA PRO A 438 3.03 -6.50 -10.23
C PRO A 438 4.17 -7.22 -9.51
N PHE A 439 5.24 -6.46 -9.27
CA PHE A 439 6.34 -6.85 -8.40
C PHE A 439 6.89 -5.59 -7.71
N ARG A 440 6.81 -5.52 -6.38
CA ARG A 440 7.29 -4.41 -5.55
C ARG A 440 8.56 -4.86 -4.84
N ALA A 441 9.67 -4.84 -5.58
CA ALA A 441 10.95 -5.43 -5.18
C ALA A 441 10.85 -6.93 -4.80
N TRP A 442 10.73 -7.27 -3.52
CA TRP A 442 10.58 -8.65 -3.04
C TRP A 442 9.11 -9.07 -2.87
N ASP A 443 8.21 -8.10 -2.81
CA ASP A 443 6.78 -8.33 -2.66
C ASP A 443 6.07 -8.42 -4.01
N TYR A 444 4.88 -9.00 -4.00
CA TYR A 444 4.06 -9.26 -5.18
C TYR A 444 2.87 -8.31 -5.30
N GLU A 445 2.49 -7.62 -4.23
CA GLU A 445 1.39 -6.66 -4.21
C GLU A 445 1.69 -5.47 -3.30
N MET A 446 0.87 -4.42 -3.39
CA MET A 446 0.81 -3.36 -2.39
C MET A 446 0.50 -3.91 -1.00
N GLN A 447 1.03 -3.25 0.02
CA GLN A 447 0.83 -3.60 1.42
C GLN A 447 0.22 -2.43 2.18
N ARG A 448 -0.80 -2.73 2.99
CA ARG A 448 -1.36 -1.87 4.03
C ARG A 448 -0.32 -1.68 5.14
N ASP A 449 -0.26 -0.49 5.73
CA ASP A 449 0.51 -0.26 6.96
C ASP A 449 -0.09 -1.09 8.11
N GLY A 450 0.73 -1.47 9.09
CA GLY A 450 0.28 -2.26 10.26
C GLY A 450 0.29 -3.79 10.09
N ALA A 451 1.23 -4.33 9.30
CA ALA A 451 1.39 -5.78 9.03
C ALA A 451 1.55 -6.69 10.27
N PHE A 452 2.01 -6.12 11.39
CA PHE A 452 2.16 -6.81 12.68
C PHE A 452 1.31 -6.11 13.76
N PHE A 453 0.22 -5.45 13.37
CA PHE A 453 -0.78 -4.99 14.31
C PHE A 453 -1.54 -6.21 14.85
N GLU A 454 -1.43 -6.45 16.15
CA GLU A 454 -2.07 -7.56 16.85
C GLU A 454 -3.57 -7.29 17.01
N LEU A 455 -4.40 -8.04 16.27
CA LEU A 455 -5.85 -8.02 16.46
C LEU A 455 -6.20 -8.63 17.81
N ARG A 456 -6.83 -7.82 18.67
CA ARG A 456 -7.32 -8.27 19.99
C ARG A 456 -8.45 -9.29 19.84
N PRO A 457 -8.69 -10.14 20.86
CA PRO A 457 -9.86 -11.00 20.91
C PRO A 457 -11.17 -10.21 20.74
N PRO A 458 -12.21 -10.80 20.13
CA PRO A 458 -13.52 -10.15 20.01
C PRO A 458 -14.14 -9.89 21.39
N VAL A 459 -14.94 -8.82 21.48
CA VAL A 459 -15.70 -8.48 22.70
C VAL A 459 -17.01 -9.25 22.69
N GLU A 460 -17.35 -9.94 23.78
CA GLU A 460 -18.56 -10.80 23.88
C GLU A 460 -19.86 -10.10 23.46
N LYS A 461 -19.97 -8.80 23.75
CA LYS A 461 -21.13 -7.96 23.42
C LYS A 461 -20.63 -6.69 22.73
N PRO A 462 -20.39 -6.75 21.40
CA PRO A 462 -19.92 -5.59 20.65
C PRO A 462 -21.01 -4.52 20.63
N PRO A 463 -20.76 -3.27 21.10
CA PRO A 463 -21.75 -2.20 21.05
C PRO A 463 -22.01 -1.74 19.60
N LEU A 464 -23.20 -1.20 19.35
CA LEU A 464 -23.61 -0.72 18.03
C LEU A 464 -22.78 0.49 17.59
N VAL A 465 -22.20 0.40 16.39
CA VAL A 465 -21.49 1.49 15.70
C VAL A 465 -22.33 1.96 14.50
N SER A 466 -22.55 3.26 14.41
CA SER A 466 -23.22 3.92 13.30
C SER A 466 -22.21 4.39 12.26
N VAL A 467 -22.34 3.93 11.02
CA VAL A 467 -21.63 4.47 9.87
C VAL A 467 -22.51 5.52 9.22
N ILE A 468 -22.08 6.78 9.21
CA ILE A 468 -22.88 7.91 8.70
C ILE A 468 -22.38 8.28 7.31
N THR A 469 -23.24 8.05 6.31
CA THR A 469 -22.91 8.21 4.89
C THR A 469 -23.71 9.32 4.24
N ARG A 470 -22.98 10.35 3.76
CA ARG A 470 -23.54 11.50 3.06
C ARG A 470 -23.53 11.22 1.55
N THR A 471 -24.68 11.39 0.90
CA THR A 471 -24.82 11.28 -0.56
C THR A 471 -25.68 12.40 -1.14
N TYR A 472 -25.80 12.49 -2.46
CA TYR A 472 -26.67 13.44 -3.17
C TYR A 472 -27.10 12.86 -4.53
N PRO A 473 -28.16 13.38 -5.19
CA PRO A 473 -28.70 12.80 -6.43
C PRO A 473 -27.66 12.51 -7.52
N GLY A 474 -27.73 11.30 -8.09
CA GLY A 474 -26.84 10.83 -9.15
C GLY A 474 -25.54 10.16 -8.68
N ARG A 475 -25.42 9.84 -7.38
CA ARG A 475 -24.25 9.20 -6.78
C ARG A 475 -24.38 7.70 -6.52
N GLU A 476 -25.54 7.09 -6.84
CA GLU A 476 -25.87 5.67 -6.61
C GLU A 476 -24.69 4.71 -6.83
N LYS A 477 -23.94 4.93 -7.91
CA LYS A 477 -22.77 4.15 -8.27
C LYS A 477 -21.72 4.07 -7.16
N TRP A 478 -21.32 5.20 -6.59
CA TRP A 478 -20.33 5.22 -5.51
C TRP A 478 -20.95 4.75 -4.20
N LEU A 479 -22.20 5.15 -3.93
CA LEU A 479 -22.98 4.69 -2.78
C LEU A 479 -23.06 3.15 -2.71
N ARG A 480 -23.12 2.45 -3.85
CA ARG A 480 -22.98 0.99 -3.94
C ARG A 480 -21.63 0.50 -3.43
N GLU A 481 -20.53 1.07 -3.91
CA GLU A 481 -19.18 0.71 -3.45
C GLU A 481 -19.03 0.97 -1.93
N CYS A 482 -19.50 2.13 -1.45
CA CYS A 482 -19.56 2.51 -0.05
C CYS A 482 -20.31 1.46 0.81
N ILE A 483 -21.58 1.17 0.48
CA ILE A 483 -22.41 0.16 1.15
C ILE A 483 -21.71 -1.20 1.18
N ALA A 484 -21.15 -1.66 0.07
CA ALA A 484 -20.44 -2.95 0.00
C ALA A 484 -19.29 -3.03 1.01
N SER A 485 -18.49 -1.96 1.13
CA SER A 485 -17.37 -1.90 2.09
C SER A 485 -17.81 -1.93 3.56
N VAL A 486 -19.03 -1.45 3.85
CA VAL A 486 -19.67 -1.54 5.17
C VAL A 486 -20.23 -2.94 5.42
N LEU A 487 -20.89 -3.56 4.44
CA LEU A 487 -21.40 -4.92 4.56
C LEU A 487 -20.27 -5.96 4.71
N ASN A 488 -19.12 -5.71 4.12
CA ASN A 488 -17.91 -6.53 4.23
C ASN A 488 -17.18 -6.39 5.58
N GLN A 489 -17.60 -5.50 6.49
CA GLN A 489 -16.96 -5.35 7.80
C GLN A 489 -17.03 -6.63 8.65
N THR A 490 -15.92 -6.91 9.33
CA THR A 490 -15.75 -8.01 10.31
C THR A 490 -16.33 -7.68 11.69
N TYR A 491 -16.66 -6.42 11.95
CA TYR A 491 -17.39 -6.03 13.15
C TYR A 491 -18.88 -6.35 12.97
N PRO A 492 -19.51 -7.11 13.89
CA PRO A 492 -20.83 -7.68 13.63
C PRO A 492 -22.00 -6.73 13.90
N ASN A 493 -21.84 -5.72 14.78
CA ASN A 493 -22.94 -4.88 15.25
C ASN A 493 -22.90 -3.48 14.61
N LEU A 494 -23.48 -3.34 13.42
CA LEU A 494 -23.40 -2.16 12.57
C LEU A 494 -24.77 -1.69 12.08
N GLU A 495 -24.99 -0.37 12.15
CA GLU A 495 -26.01 0.31 11.36
C GLU A 495 -25.35 1.26 10.36
N LEU A 496 -25.92 1.36 9.16
CA LEU A 496 -25.51 2.29 8.12
C LEU A 496 -26.59 3.35 7.92
N VAL A 497 -26.27 4.61 8.18
CA VAL A 497 -27.17 5.76 8.10
C VAL A 497 -26.87 6.54 6.82
N VAL A 498 -27.70 6.37 5.79
CA VAL A 498 -27.57 7.04 4.50
C VAL A 498 -28.45 8.28 4.46
N VAL A 499 -27.84 9.45 4.25
CA VAL A 499 -28.52 10.74 4.20
C VAL A 499 -28.28 11.43 2.86
N GLU A 500 -29.36 11.82 2.15
CA GLU A 500 -29.31 12.37 0.79
C GLU A 500 -29.59 13.87 0.74
N ASP A 501 -28.56 14.67 0.40
CA ASP A 501 -28.64 16.13 0.30
C ASP A 501 -29.24 16.59 -1.05
N GLY A 502 -30.55 16.84 -1.05
CA GLY A 502 -31.29 17.42 -2.17
C GLY A 502 -32.33 16.53 -2.83
N GLY A 503 -32.84 15.51 -2.15
CA GLY A 503 -33.89 14.65 -2.69
C GLY A 503 -34.04 13.31 -1.98
N GLU A 504 -34.78 12.40 -2.61
CA GLU A 504 -34.97 11.01 -2.18
C GLU A 504 -34.69 10.01 -3.32
N THR A 505 -33.75 10.35 -4.21
CA THR A 505 -33.55 9.63 -5.48
C THR A 505 -33.01 8.21 -5.31
N HIS A 506 -32.34 7.91 -4.19
CA HIS A 506 -31.82 6.56 -3.91
C HIS A 506 -32.76 5.70 -3.04
N ARG A 507 -33.95 6.18 -2.65
CA ARG A 507 -34.87 5.46 -1.75
C ARG A 507 -35.14 4.02 -2.19
N ASP A 508 -35.53 3.82 -3.45
CA ASP A 508 -35.84 2.51 -4.04
C ASP A 508 -34.62 1.59 -4.12
N PHE A 509 -33.42 2.16 -4.25
CA PHE A 509 -32.18 1.38 -4.24
C PHE A 509 -31.86 0.92 -2.81
N ILE A 510 -31.93 1.82 -1.83
CA ILE A 510 -31.64 1.48 -0.43
C ILE A 510 -32.65 0.47 0.10
N GLN A 511 -33.95 0.57 -0.24
CA GLN A 511 -34.93 -0.43 0.15
C GLN A 511 -34.53 -1.85 -0.33
N LYS A 512 -34.12 -2.00 -1.60
CA LYS A 512 -33.67 -3.28 -2.17
C LYS A 512 -32.39 -3.82 -1.53
N VAL A 513 -31.55 -2.95 -0.96
CA VAL A 513 -30.40 -3.36 -0.14
C VAL A 513 -30.90 -3.86 1.22
N SER A 514 -31.76 -3.09 1.89
CA SER A 514 -32.31 -3.44 3.20
C SER A 514 -33.06 -4.78 3.23
N GLU A 515 -33.78 -5.11 2.15
CA GLU A 515 -34.48 -6.39 1.95
C GLU A 515 -33.55 -7.61 1.83
N ARG A 516 -32.22 -7.40 1.74
CA ARG A 516 -31.20 -8.44 1.51
C ARG A 516 -30.10 -8.46 2.56
N LEU A 517 -30.25 -7.72 3.66
CA LEU A 517 -29.22 -7.66 4.70
C LEU A 517 -29.21 -8.95 5.55
N PRO A 518 -28.02 -9.47 5.90
CA PRO A 518 -27.84 -10.41 7.00
C PRO A 518 -28.54 -9.97 8.28
N GLU A 519 -28.94 -10.93 9.12
CA GLU A 519 -29.51 -10.63 10.44
C GLU A 519 -28.52 -9.79 11.28
N GLY A 520 -29.04 -8.77 11.97
CA GLY A 520 -28.24 -7.86 12.78
C GLY A 520 -27.57 -6.69 12.03
N LYS A 521 -27.68 -6.61 10.69
CA LYS A 521 -27.28 -5.41 9.92
C LYS A 521 -28.49 -4.56 9.56
N GLN A 522 -28.38 -3.25 9.76
CA GLN A 522 -29.45 -2.30 9.43
C GLN A 522 -28.95 -1.20 8.49
N VAL A 523 -29.79 -0.81 7.53
CA VAL A 523 -29.61 0.44 6.76
C VAL A 523 -30.79 1.36 7.03
N ILE A 524 -30.50 2.59 7.44
CA ILE A 524 -31.45 3.69 7.68
C ILE A 524 -31.27 4.70 6.54
N TYR A 525 -32.37 5.22 5.98
CA TYR A 525 -32.33 6.18 4.88
C TYR A 525 -33.19 7.41 5.17
N SER A 526 -32.63 8.60 4.91
CA SER A 526 -33.35 9.88 5.03
C SER A 526 -32.98 10.83 3.90
N GLY A 527 -33.97 11.31 3.15
CA GLY A 527 -33.79 12.42 2.22
C GLY A 527 -33.87 13.76 2.93
N GLN A 528 -33.04 14.71 2.49
CA GLN A 528 -32.94 16.04 3.07
C GLN A 528 -33.12 17.13 2.00
N PRO A 529 -33.67 18.30 2.36
CA PRO A 529 -33.65 19.48 1.49
C PRO A 529 -32.22 19.90 1.18
N LYS A 530 -31.96 20.42 -0.03
CA LYS A 530 -30.61 20.80 -0.46
C LYS A 530 -30.02 21.90 0.43
N LYS A 531 -29.11 21.53 1.33
CA LYS A 531 -28.55 22.39 2.39
C LYS A 531 -27.05 22.18 2.66
N GLY A 532 -26.37 21.31 1.91
CA GLY A 532 -24.93 21.14 1.99
C GLY A 532 -24.50 20.04 2.97
N ARG A 533 -23.19 19.73 2.96
CA ARG A 533 -22.67 18.48 3.52
C ARG A 533 -22.69 18.43 5.05
N SER A 534 -22.59 19.58 5.69
CA SER A 534 -22.61 19.70 7.16
C SER A 534 -24.02 19.60 7.73
N PHE A 535 -25.01 20.22 7.08
CA PHE A 535 -26.42 20.00 7.43
C PHE A 535 -26.80 18.52 7.28
N ASN A 536 -26.43 17.92 6.15
CA ASN A 536 -26.74 16.51 5.87
C ASN A 536 -26.03 15.56 6.85
N GLY A 537 -24.76 15.82 7.17
CA GLY A 537 -24.01 15.07 8.20
C GLY A 537 -24.64 15.15 9.59
N ASN A 538 -25.19 16.31 9.97
CA ASN A 538 -25.94 16.47 11.23
C ASN A 538 -27.24 15.66 11.22
N ALA A 539 -28.00 15.70 10.14
CA ALA A 539 -29.21 14.89 10.01
C ALA A 539 -28.91 13.38 10.14
N GLY A 540 -27.71 12.93 9.73
CA GLY A 540 -27.23 11.56 9.95
C GLY A 540 -26.89 11.26 11.41
N LEU A 541 -26.23 12.19 12.11
CA LEU A 541 -25.96 12.09 13.55
C LEU A 541 -27.25 12.07 14.39
N ASP A 542 -28.24 12.88 14.02
CA ASP A 542 -29.54 13.00 14.70
C ASP A 542 -30.35 11.69 14.67
N ILE A 543 -30.35 10.96 13.53
CA ILE A 543 -31.18 9.75 13.34
C ILE A 543 -30.45 8.44 13.63
N ALA A 544 -29.13 8.48 13.83
CA ALA A 544 -28.35 7.33 14.27
C ALA A 544 -28.82 6.85 15.65
N SER A 545 -28.64 5.55 15.95
CA SER A 545 -28.97 4.92 17.23
C SER A 545 -27.76 4.34 17.99
N GLY A 546 -26.62 4.17 17.31
CA GLY A 546 -25.40 3.61 17.88
C GLY A 546 -24.78 4.40 19.03
N GLN A 547 -23.96 3.70 19.83
CA GLN A 547 -23.19 4.26 20.95
C GLN A 547 -21.88 4.91 20.46
N TYR A 548 -21.45 4.54 19.26
CA TYR A 548 -20.22 4.98 18.62
C TYR A 548 -20.53 5.36 17.17
N PHE A 549 -19.86 6.39 16.68
CA PHE A 549 -20.09 6.93 15.34
C PHE A 549 -18.79 6.89 14.52
N THR A 550 -18.96 6.74 13.21
CA THR A 550 -17.96 6.99 12.19
C THR A 550 -18.63 7.60 10.95
N PHE A 551 -17.84 8.23 10.09
CA PHE A 551 -18.31 8.79 8.82
C PHE A 551 -17.76 7.97 7.66
N LEU A 552 -18.53 7.85 6.59
CA LEU A 552 -18.04 7.29 5.33
C LEU A 552 -18.75 8.00 4.19
N ASP A 553 -18.08 8.96 3.55
CA ASP A 553 -18.64 9.64 2.38
C ASP A 553 -18.84 8.63 1.23
N ASP A 554 -19.84 8.89 0.38
CA ASP A 554 -20.33 7.91 -0.59
C ASP A 554 -19.29 7.46 -1.63
N ASP A 555 -18.20 8.19 -1.84
CA ASP A 555 -17.06 7.80 -2.69
C ASP A 555 -15.77 7.42 -1.94
N ASP A 556 -15.83 7.12 -0.66
CA ASP A 556 -14.74 6.54 0.14
C ASP A 556 -15.05 5.07 0.53
N LEU A 557 -14.05 4.31 1.02
CA LEU A 557 -14.21 2.87 1.34
C LEU A 557 -13.48 2.46 2.62
N PHE A 558 -14.08 1.53 3.38
CA PHE A 558 -13.43 0.84 4.50
C PHE A 558 -12.83 -0.50 4.08
N PHE A 559 -11.64 -0.85 4.59
CA PHE A 559 -11.20 -2.24 4.58
C PHE A 559 -12.03 -3.05 5.61
N PRO A 560 -12.26 -4.37 5.42
CA PRO A 560 -13.12 -5.20 6.27
C PRO A 560 -12.78 -5.19 7.77
N ASP A 561 -11.54 -4.87 8.11
CA ASP A 561 -11.03 -4.83 9.49
C ASP A 561 -11.11 -3.44 10.13
N HIS A 562 -11.74 -2.44 9.49
CA HIS A 562 -11.76 -1.06 9.97
C HIS A 562 -12.44 -0.90 11.33
N VAL A 563 -13.73 -1.24 11.41
CA VAL A 563 -14.48 -1.02 12.66
C VAL A 563 -13.95 -1.91 13.77
N GLU A 564 -13.63 -3.18 13.48
CA GLU A 564 -13.05 -4.12 14.46
C GLU A 564 -11.72 -3.59 15.03
N THR A 565 -10.81 -3.10 14.17
CA THR A 565 -9.50 -2.57 14.60
C THR A 565 -9.67 -1.36 15.53
N LEU A 566 -10.49 -0.38 15.15
CA LEU A 566 -10.62 0.86 15.94
C LEU A 566 -11.43 0.64 17.22
N MET A 567 -12.49 -0.17 17.17
CA MET A 567 -13.29 -0.52 18.36
C MET A 567 -12.52 -1.34 19.38
N ALA A 568 -11.68 -2.28 18.94
CA ALA A 568 -10.84 -3.08 19.84
C ALA A 568 -9.92 -2.20 20.70
N GLU A 569 -9.36 -1.13 20.13
CA GLU A 569 -8.55 -0.16 20.86
C GLU A 569 -9.37 0.79 21.74
N LEU A 570 -10.55 1.23 21.27
CA LEU A 570 -11.43 2.14 22.02
C LEU A 570 -11.96 1.47 23.28
N LEU A 571 -12.47 0.25 23.16
CA LEU A 571 -13.06 -0.51 24.27
C LEU A 571 -12.02 -0.97 25.31
N HIS A 572 -10.75 -1.07 24.93
CA HIS A 572 -9.67 -1.43 25.85
C HIS A 572 -9.24 -0.27 26.78
N GLU A 573 -9.39 0.99 26.36
CA GLU A 573 -8.90 2.14 27.12
C GLU A 573 -10.04 3.12 27.46
N SER A 574 -10.60 2.98 28.66
CA SER A 574 -11.78 3.73 29.13
C SER A 574 -11.67 5.26 29.03
N LYS A 575 -10.45 5.81 29.09
CA LYS A 575 -10.16 7.26 28.95
C LYS A 575 -10.16 7.76 27.51
N VAL A 576 -10.14 6.87 26.52
CA VAL A 576 -10.16 7.23 25.11
C VAL A 576 -11.61 7.53 24.70
N VAL A 577 -11.81 8.64 24.00
CA VAL A 577 -13.14 9.08 23.52
C VAL A 577 -13.31 8.88 22.01
N GLY A 578 -12.22 8.63 21.29
CA GLY A 578 -12.21 8.20 19.90
C GLY A 578 -10.85 7.65 19.47
N VAL A 579 -10.83 6.86 18.41
CA VAL A 579 -9.63 6.22 17.85
C VAL A 579 -9.57 6.52 16.37
N TYR A 580 -8.37 6.83 15.85
CA TYR A 580 -8.16 7.02 14.42
C TYR A 580 -7.01 6.17 13.87
N GLY A 581 -7.23 5.61 12.68
CA GLY A 581 -6.27 4.80 11.95
C GLY A 581 -5.53 5.55 10.86
N LEU A 582 -4.72 4.82 10.10
CA LEU A 582 -4.20 5.30 8.82
C LEU A 582 -5.23 5.09 7.70
N SER A 583 -5.22 5.99 6.73
CA SER A 583 -6.03 5.89 5.51
C SER A 583 -5.16 6.07 4.27
N TRP A 584 -5.51 5.37 3.19
CA TRP A 584 -4.93 5.63 1.88
C TRP A 584 -5.60 6.82 1.20
N GLU A 585 -4.80 7.75 0.72
CA GLU A 585 -5.20 8.67 -0.35
C GLU A 585 -5.10 7.92 -1.68
N VAL A 586 -6.20 7.90 -2.43
CA VAL A 586 -6.32 7.30 -3.76
C VAL A 586 -6.56 8.41 -4.77
N GLU A 587 -5.53 8.74 -5.54
CA GLU A 587 -5.67 9.71 -6.63
C GLU A 587 -6.44 9.07 -7.79
N THR A 588 -7.46 9.78 -8.29
CA THR A 588 -8.36 9.28 -9.34
C THR A 588 -8.43 10.21 -10.54
N SER A 589 -8.47 9.66 -11.74
CA SER A 589 -8.78 10.39 -12.96
C SER A 589 -10.16 10.01 -13.50
N THR A 590 -10.81 10.95 -14.20
CA THR A 590 -12.03 10.68 -14.97
C THR A 590 -11.66 10.42 -16.43
N ASN A 591 -12.22 9.38 -17.04
CA ASN A 591 -11.92 9.09 -18.44
C ASN A 591 -12.60 10.09 -19.40
N ALA A 592 -11.83 11.05 -19.90
CA ALA A 592 -12.34 12.12 -20.78
C ALA A 592 -12.81 11.63 -22.17
N GLU A 593 -12.32 10.48 -22.65
CA GLU A 593 -12.73 9.91 -23.94
C GLU A 593 -14.12 9.26 -23.88
N LEU A 594 -14.54 8.82 -22.69
CA LEU A 594 -15.87 8.30 -22.41
C LEU A 594 -16.73 9.39 -21.78
N LYS A 595 -17.13 10.40 -22.57
CA LYS A 595 -18.19 11.36 -22.18
C LYS A 595 -19.48 10.59 -21.87
N GLY A 596 -19.72 10.32 -20.60
CA GLY A 596 -20.83 9.50 -20.10
C GLY A 596 -20.43 8.37 -19.15
N SER A 597 -19.15 7.94 -19.11
CA SER A 597 -18.72 6.97 -18.09
C SER A 597 -18.33 7.67 -16.79
N SER A 598 -19.19 7.54 -15.78
CA SER A 598 -18.96 7.98 -14.39
C SER A 598 -17.98 7.03 -13.65
N HIS A 599 -16.81 6.76 -14.24
CA HIS A 599 -15.79 5.87 -13.68
C HIS A 599 -14.56 6.65 -13.22
N TYR A 600 -14.25 6.57 -11.93
CA TYR A 600 -12.92 6.87 -11.43
C TYR A 600 -11.95 5.77 -11.86
N LEU A 601 -10.86 6.19 -12.49
CA LEU A 601 -9.69 5.35 -12.70
C LEU A 601 -8.71 5.63 -11.58
N GLU A 602 -8.45 4.64 -10.73
CA GLU A 602 -7.44 4.76 -9.68
C GLU A 602 -6.04 4.85 -10.32
N GLU A 603 -5.28 5.87 -9.92
CA GLU A 603 -3.98 6.23 -10.49
C GLU A 603 -2.84 5.88 -9.53
N THR A 604 -2.98 6.29 -8.27
CA THR A 604 -2.01 6.04 -7.20
C THR A 604 -2.73 5.72 -5.90
N HIS A 605 -2.05 4.98 -5.03
CA HIS A 605 -2.47 4.66 -3.67
C HIS A 605 -1.28 4.92 -2.76
N SER A 606 -1.47 5.71 -1.72
CA SER A 606 -0.42 5.97 -0.74
C SER A 606 -1.03 6.35 0.61
N THR A 607 -0.26 6.19 1.68
CA THR A 607 -0.59 6.77 3.00
C THR A 607 0.19 8.08 3.14
N PRO A 608 -0.45 9.27 3.02
CA PRO A 608 0.20 10.56 3.22
C PRO A 608 1.00 10.63 4.53
N ALA A 609 2.17 11.26 4.47
CA ALA A 609 3.06 11.36 5.63
C ALA A 609 2.42 12.10 6.82
N ILE A 610 1.52 13.04 6.54
CA ILE A 610 0.79 13.82 7.55
C ILE A 610 -0.12 12.95 8.44
N PHE A 611 -0.63 11.82 7.95
CA PHE A 611 -1.49 10.92 8.74
C PHE A 611 -0.70 10.03 9.72
N ARG A 612 0.63 9.96 9.59
CA ARG A 612 1.52 9.29 10.58
C ARG A 612 1.84 10.20 11.78
N GLN A 613 0.85 10.97 12.22
CA GLN A 613 0.96 11.91 13.31
C GLN A 613 0.28 11.32 14.55
N GLU A 614 1.07 11.01 15.58
CA GLU A 614 0.56 10.68 16.92
C GLU A 614 -0.32 11.82 17.46
N PHE A 615 -1.29 11.48 18.30
CA PHE A 615 -2.28 12.46 18.74
C PHE A 615 -1.64 13.60 19.53
N SER A 616 -1.88 14.82 19.08
CA SER A 616 -1.43 16.05 19.73
C SER A 616 -2.46 17.14 19.49
N VAL A 617 -3.16 17.56 20.55
CA VAL A 617 -4.15 18.67 20.49
C VAL A 617 -3.50 19.96 19.99
N ASN A 618 -2.23 20.20 20.31
CA ASN A 618 -1.48 21.37 19.82
C ASN A 618 -1.21 21.28 18.31
N THR A 619 -0.87 20.10 17.81
CA THR A 619 -0.70 19.89 16.36
C THR A 619 -2.05 20.01 15.65
N LEU A 620 -3.12 19.46 16.23
CA LEU A 620 -4.46 19.48 15.65
C LEU A 620 -5.01 20.90 15.58
N ARG A 621 -4.77 21.76 16.58
CA ARG A 621 -5.08 23.20 16.52
C ARG A 621 -4.35 23.97 15.41
N HIS A 622 -3.30 23.40 14.81
CA HIS A 622 -2.58 24.02 13.68
C HIS A 622 -2.99 23.49 12.31
N HIS A 623 -3.32 22.20 12.18
CA HIS A 623 -3.79 21.61 10.93
C HIS A 623 -4.51 20.28 11.17
N ASN A 624 -5.41 19.91 10.26
CA ASN A 624 -6.01 18.57 10.26
C ASN A 624 -5.00 17.53 9.77
N PHE A 625 -4.87 16.43 10.50
CA PHE A 625 -4.11 15.23 10.12
C PHE A 625 -4.96 13.94 10.27
N ILE A 626 -6.27 14.08 10.51
CA ILE A 626 -7.19 13.00 10.79
C ILE A 626 -8.28 12.99 9.70
N PRO A 627 -8.19 12.09 8.69
CA PRO A 627 -9.25 11.92 7.69
C PRO A 627 -10.59 11.59 8.35
N ILE A 628 -11.67 12.19 7.89
CA ILE A 628 -12.99 12.11 8.55
C ILE A 628 -13.48 10.66 8.76
N GLN A 629 -13.22 9.80 7.79
CA GLN A 629 -13.58 8.38 7.73
C GLN A 629 -12.52 7.46 8.34
N ALA A 630 -11.42 7.99 8.87
CA ALA A 630 -10.42 7.19 9.58
C ALA A 630 -10.70 7.06 11.08
N VAL A 631 -11.85 7.56 11.57
CA VAL A 631 -12.14 7.76 13.01
C VAL A 631 -13.37 6.98 13.45
N ILE A 632 -13.31 6.39 14.64
CA ILE A 632 -14.50 6.03 15.43
C ILE A 632 -14.47 6.81 16.75
N PHE A 633 -15.61 7.37 17.17
CA PHE A 633 -15.73 8.19 18.37
C PHE A 633 -17.05 7.91 19.13
N LYS A 634 -17.08 8.21 20.43
CA LYS A 634 -18.28 8.04 21.29
C LYS A 634 -19.39 9.02 20.90
N ARG A 635 -20.66 8.56 20.89
CA ARG A 635 -21.85 9.42 20.76
C ARG A 635 -21.82 10.59 21.73
N ASP A 636 -21.38 10.38 22.96
CA ASP A 636 -21.32 11.40 24.03
C ASP A 636 -20.67 12.71 23.58
N LEU A 637 -19.71 12.66 22.64
CA LEU A 637 -19.06 13.85 22.08
C LEU A 637 -20.01 14.68 21.20
N TYR A 638 -20.87 14.02 20.42
CA TYR A 638 -21.94 14.68 19.69
C TYR A 638 -22.96 15.29 20.64
N ASP A 639 -23.41 14.54 21.65
CA ASP A 639 -24.40 15.00 22.63
C ASP A 639 -23.86 16.19 23.46
N GLN A 640 -22.54 16.23 23.74
CA GLN A 640 -21.88 17.31 24.50
C GLN A 640 -21.53 18.54 23.65
N PHE A 641 -21.02 18.36 22.42
CA PHE A 641 -20.42 19.44 21.62
C PHE A 641 -21.18 19.80 20.33
N GLY A 642 -22.23 19.04 19.98
CA GLY A 642 -22.96 19.17 18.73
C GLY A 642 -22.18 18.71 17.49
N GLY A 643 -22.88 18.56 16.38
CA GLY A 643 -22.31 18.08 15.10
C GLY A 643 -21.47 19.09 14.34
N PHE A 644 -21.46 18.99 13.02
CA PHE A 644 -20.81 19.91 12.10
C PHE A 644 -21.42 21.32 12.16
N ASP A 645 -20.59 22.32 11.91
CA ASP A 645 -21.04 23.70 11.75
C ASP A 645 -21.61 23.90 10.33
N ILE A 646 -22.91 24.23 10.23
CA ILE A 646 -23.60 24.34 8.93
C ILE A 646 -23.12 25.51 8.07
N GLU A 647 -22.32 26.44 8.62
CA GLU A 647 -21.68 27.52 7.86
C GLU A 647 -20.30 27.10 7.28
N MET A 648 -19.97 25.80 7.31
CA MET A 648 -18.73 25.25 6.76
C MET A 648 -18.99 24.01 5.90
N ASP A 649 -18.77 24.11 4.59
CA ASP A 649 -18.76 22.97 3.66
C ASP A 649 -17.34 22.43 3.38
N ALA A 650 -16.32 22.95 4.06
CA ALA A 650 -14.94 22.50 3.94
C ALA A 650 -14.17 22.76 5.24
N LEU A 651 -13.30 21.81 5.62
CA LEU A 651 -12.65 21.74 6.93
C LEU A 651 -13.66 21.60 8.09
N GLU A 652 -14.86 21.08 7.83
CA GLU A 652 -15.90 20.89 8.84
C GLU A 652 -15.53 19.76 9.83
N ASP A 653 -14.80 18.77 9.35
CA ASP A 653 -14.20 17.68 10.12
C ASP A 653 -13.14 18.21 11.09
N TRP A 654 -12.34 19.17 10.64
CA TRP A 654 -11.28 19.77 11.46
C TRP A 654 -11.83 20.57 12.64
N ASP A 655 -12.90 21.33 12.44
CA ASP A 655 -13.61 22.01 13.54
C ASP A 655 -14.18 20.99 14.54
N LEU A 656 -14.82 19.94 14.04
CA LEU A 656 -15.38 18.86 14.85
C LEU A 656 -14.32 18.19 15.73
N TRP A 657 -13.19 17.78 15.15
CA TRP A 657 -12.10 17.13 15.87
C TRP A 657 -11.45 18.03 16.93
N VAL A 658 -11.33 19.34 16.68
CA VAL A 658 -10.81 20.29 17.68
C VAL A 658 -11.78 20.48 18.86
N ARG A 659 -13.10 20.42 18.64
CA ARG A 659 -14.10 20.43 19.72
C ARG A 659 -14.11 19.12 20.50
N TYR A 660 -14.26 18.00 19.79
CA TYR A 660 -14.38 16.65 20.38
C TYR A 660 -13.13 16.21 21.16
N THR A 661 -11.94 16.72 20.81
CA THR A 661 -10.69 16.39 21.53
C THR A 661 -10.25 17.45 22.55
N SER A 662 -11.13 18.41 22.87
CA SER A 662 -10.80 19.51 23.78
C SER A 662 -10.59 19.06 25.24
N ASP A 663 -11.34 18.05 25.69
CA ASP A 663 -11.32 17.52 27.06
C ASP A 663 -10.66 16.14 27.18
N SER A 664 -10.51 15.39 26.08
CA SER A 664 -9.93 14.05 26.09
C SER A 664 -9.28 13.71 24.75
N PRO A 665 -8.11 13.03 24.74
CA PRO A 665 -7.39 12.74 23.51
C PRO A 665 -8.07 11.62 22.71
N PHE A 666 -7.87 11.65 21.39
CA PHE A 666 -8.05 10.45 20.57
C PHE A 666 -6.80 9.56 20.63
N LYS A 667 -6.97 8.26 20.39
CA LYS A 667 -5.87 7.31 20.24
C LYS A 667 -5.51 7.10 18.78
N TYR A 668 -4.22 7.03 18.48
CA TYR A 668 -3.69 6.74 17.14
C TYR A 668 -3.44 5.23 16.95
N VAL A 669 -3.73 4.72 15.76
CA VAL A 669 -3.44 3.34 15.33
C VAL A 669 -2.67 3.36 14.00
N GLU A 670 -1.43 2.87 14.00
CA GLU A 670 -0.58 2.76 12.79
C GLU A 670 -0.95 1.55 11.92
N LYS A 671 -2.22 1.48 11.47
CA LYS A 671 -2.73 0.46 10.55
C LYS A 671 -3.61 1.10 9.48
N THR A 672 -3.40 0.76 8.19
CA THR A 672 -4.28 1.25 7.12
C THR A 672 -5.62 0.53 7.16
N THR A 673 -6.68 1.23 7.53
CA THR A 673 -8.03 0.66 7.68
C THR A 673 -9.07 1.26 6.74
N SER A 674 -8.83 2.42 6.14
CA SER A 674 -9.72 3.02 5.13
C SER A 674 -8.96 3.55 3.93
N LEU A 675 -9.70 4.00 2.91
CA LEU A 675 -9.19 4.79 1.80
C LEU A 675 -10.17 5.90 1.44
N PHE A 676 -9.67 6.99 0.86
CA PHE A 676 -10.47 8.08 0.31
C PHE A 676 -9.95 8.57 -1.03
N ARG A 677 -10.82 9.24 -1.79
CA ARG A 677 -10.53 9.62 -3.18
C ARG A 677 -10.22 11.11 -3.36
N THR A 678 -9.12 11.41 -4.05
CA THR A 678 -8.75 12.77 -4.45
C THR A 678 -8.49 12.86 -5.96
N PRO A 679 -8.53 14.05 -6.58
CA PRO A 679 -8.26 14.18 -8.01
C PRO A 679 -6.80 13.93 -8.34
N TYR A 680 -6.52 13.14 -9.38
CA TYR A 680 -5.19 13.02 -9.93
C TYR A 680 -4.74 14.30 -10.65
N ASP A 681 -5.67 15.02 -11.31
CA ASP A 681 -5.35 16.27 -12.00
C ASP A 681 -4.83 17.35 -11.04
N ARG A 682 -3.71 17.97 -11.41
CA ARG A 682 -3.05 18.97 -10.58
C ARG A 682 -3.84 20.27 -10.50
N ASN A 683 -4.54 20.67 -11.57
CA ASN A 683 -5.27 21.93 -11.60
C ASN A 683 -6.59 21.83 -10.81
N GLU A 684 -7.24 20.66 -10.81
CA GLU A 684 -8.34 20.37 -9.89
C GLU A 684 -7.87 20.36 -8.43
N ARG A 685 -6.74 19.72 -8.12
CA ARG A 685 -6.17 19.76 -6.77
C ARG A 685 -5.83 21.16 -6.28
N MET A 686 -5.22 22.01 -7.13
CA MET A 686 -4.96 23.41 -6.78
C MET A 686 -6.26 24.16 -6.47
N ARG A 687 -7.31 24.01 -7.29
CA ARG A 687 -8.63 24.63 -7.05
C ARG A 687 -9.27 24.14 -5.74
N ARG A 688 -9.24 22.83 -5.44
CA ARG A 688 -9.72 22.31 -4.15
C ARG A 688 -8.91 22.87 -2.98
N HIS A 689 -7.59 23.01 -3.14
CA HIS A 689 -6.71 23.59 -2.12
C HIS A 689 -7.00 25.08 -1.88
N GLU A 690 -7.34 25.86 -2.91
CA GLU A 690 -7.80 27.24 -2.78
C GLU A 690 -9.10 27.34 -1.96
N THR A 691 -10.07 26.44 -2.18
CA THR A 691 -11.29 26.35 -1.36
C THR A 691 -10.98 26.03 0.10
N LEU A 692 -10.10 25.05 0.37
CA LEU A 692 -9.65 24.73 1.73
C LEU A 692 -8.94 25.93 2.38
N HIS A 693 -8.08 26.64 1.64
CA HIS A 693 -7.36 27.80 2.14
C HIS A 693 -8.31 28.98 2.47
N ALA A 694 -9.33 29.21 1.65
CA ALA A 694 -10.37 30.21 1.94
C ALA A 694 -11.16 29.89 3.22
N SER A 695 -11.44 28.60 3.47
CA SER A 695 -12.14 28.13 4.68
C SER A 695 -11.24 28.09 5.93
N TYR A 696 -9.91 27.95 5.77
CA TYR A 696 -8.95 27.83 6.88
C TYR A 696 -9.09 28.95 7.91
N LYS A 697 -9.20 30.21 7.47
CA LYS A 697 -9.38 31.35 8.40
C LYS A 697 -10.68 31.23 9.20
N ARG A 698 -11.77 30.79 8.57
CA ARG A 698 -13.08 30.59 9.24
C ARG A 698 -13.00 29.52 10.32
N ALA A 699 -12.35 28.39 10.02
CA ALA A 699 -12.10 27.32 10.98
C ALA A 699 -11.28 27.81 12.19
N VAL A 700 -10.12 28.44 11.95
CA VAL A 700 -9.26 28.97 13.02
C VAL A 700 -9.97 30.02 13.88
N ASP A 701 -10.76 30.91 13.28
CA ASP A 701 -11.48 31.95 14.02
C ASP A 701 -12.67 31.38 14.82
N LYS A 702 -13.27 30.25 14.42
CA LYS A 702 -14.24 29.49 15.25
C LYS A 702 -13.55 28.79 16.41
N GLN A 703 -12.45 28.07 16.16
CA GLN A 703 -11.67 27.37 17.20
C GLN A 703 -11.19 28.33 18.31
N LYS A 704 -10.73 29.54 17.95
CA LYS A 704 -10.39 30.58 18.94
C LYS A 704 -11.57 31.00 19.81
N LYS A 705 -12.76 31.20 19.22
CA LYS A 705 -13.98 31.56 19.96
C LYS A 705 -14.39 30.44 20.92
N PHE A 706 -14.31 29.19 20.47
CA PHE A 706 -14.58 28.01 21.30
C PHE A 706 -13.67 27.99 22.55
N PHE A 707 -12.35 28.06 22.39
CA PHE A 707 -11.45 28.06 23.56
C PHE A 707 -11.63 29.29 24.46
N ALA A 708 -11.77 30.50 23.90
CA ALA A 708 -12.03 31.71 24.69
C ALA A 708 -13.33 31.62 25.52
N SER A 709 -14.38 30.97 24.99
CA SER A 709 -15.63 30.72 25.73
C SER A 709 -15.49 29.71 26.87
N ARG A 710 -14.48 28.82 26.82
CA ARG A 710 -14.19 27.85 27.90
C ARG A 710 -13.30 28.46 28.97
N ASP A 711 -12.25 29.19 28.56
CA ASP A 711 -11.32 29.86 29.48
C ASP A 711 -12.08 30.87 30.37
N SER A 712 -13.01 31.64 29.79
CA SER A 712 -13.87 32.59 30.53
C SER A 712 -14.91 31.95 31.46
N VAL A 713 -15.28 30.68 31.25
CA VAL A 713 -16.11 29.91 32.19
C VAL A 713 -15.25 29.38 33.34
N HIS A 714 -14.02 28.95 33.08
CA HIS A 714 -13.07 28.53 34.11
C HIS A 714 -12.54 29.66 34.99
N GLU A 715 -12.49 30.91 34.51
CA GLU A 715 -12.18 32.08 35.35
C GLU A 715 -13.36 32.51 36.25
N GLN A 716 -14.56 31.93 36.05
CA GLN A 716 -15.78 32.23 36.82
C GLN A 716 -16.23 31.08 37.75
N SER A 717 -15.53 29.93 37.72
CA SER A 717 -15.81 28.73 38.52
C SER A 717 -14.77 28.50 39.62
#